data_AF-A0A178A087-F1
#
_entry.id   AF-A0A178A087-F1
#
_cell.length_a   1.000
_cell.length_b   1.000
_cell.length_c   1.000
_cell.angle_alpha   90.00
_cell.angle_beta   90.00
_cell.angle_gamma   90.00
#
_symmetry.space_group_name_H-M   'P 1'
#
loop_
_entity.id
_entity.type
_entity.pdbx_description
1 polymer ?
#
loop_
_entity_poly.entity_id
_entity_poly.type
_entity_poly.pdbx_seq_one_letter_code
_entity_poly.pdbx_strand_id
1 'polypeptide(L)'
;MSVWETLEIEPTDDLKAIKKAYAKALKTYHPEEDPVGYQRLREAYDSAIKLAKEGIFVVSPSQEYETSLNRVEDYDPHELDLPIEEHPVDQFIQKVQDLYDDFFARIDIKNWESLLQEDIIWNVQYSEPLQDRLIEFLEDCPFLPVAIWQLLDQTFYWQENKEELESRYGRITKQFLLENINGIKQLGYDYFNKDFKFDYEEYLQLRADAQVFLMEDDLVSAEEALDQAFQLFQSDPDLLHLQGIYYLRVHDYAKAQQAFANKLSISPTDPDALLYQAQLHFSAEKFTETIQDCELLLEHHPEHLGGLLLMIKSYLGLHDENTAYEWITKAIELHPERPEFRPYQSMVLNKKTRKVPMPKLDFKIKSKFFLNNVLAYIFIILRRAWVYLFAFLVLLCTPLPFKYTALLLIPILWEIAKILKGEFLPLFMLSRKKRRELYFRCLSAGCVDSNFLERYFIAYDFTYIRDRLIGKRFLTKVLKQWEITNPSELKQKINDLLDGEIQQEFNHVLHQLMPLSEKARDLYIDSLSKDDPDYPKLFLANRGIHTLTENGVVAVDWAWAIYLSRFGRRLGYLSKDEAKRFMVKAAQCSQESYPSWIEYFTAFHLGNYFKAKDSKHNHYAKHGLSAIFGLLGGPQSPLLKIKWKNDLVHDQR
;
A
#
# COMPACT_ATOMS: atom_id res chain seq x y z
N MET A 1 -59.72 -1.93 17.03
CA MET A 1 -58.65 -0.96 16.74
C MET A 1 -58.96 -0.34 15.40
N SER A 2 -58.79 0.96 15.27
CA SER A 2 -58.81 1.59 13.96
C SER A 2 -57.59 1.11 13.16
N VAL A 3 -57.70 1.09 11.83
CA VAL A 3 -56.60 0.72 10.92
C VAL A 3 -55.33 1.53 11.21
N TRP A 4 -55.51 2.79 11.59
CA TRP A 4 -54.45 3.74 11.90
C TRP A 4 -53.77 3.46 13.25
N GLU A 5 -54.52 2.98 14.24
CA GLU A 5 -53.98 2.52 15.53
C GLU A 5 -53.09 1.28 15.37
N THR A 6 -53.44 0.35 14.48
CA THR A 6 -52.64 -0.85 14.19
C THR A 6 -51.33 -0.53 13.46
N LEU A 7 -51.30 0.56 12.68
CA LEU A 7 -50.10 1.06 12.00
C LEU A 7 -49.32 2.10 12.84
N GLU A 8 -49.78 2.44 14.03
CA GLU A 8 -49.22 3.47 14.92
C GLU A 8 -49.03 4.86 14.25
N ILE A 9 -49.95 5.24 13.38
CA ILE A 9 -49.91 6.53 12.66
C ILE A 9 -51.24 7.26 12.75
N GLU A 10 -51.21 8.60 12.60
CA GLU A 10 -52.43 9.39 12.41
C GLU A 10 -53.00 9.17 11.00
N PRO A 11 -54.32 9.30 10.80
CA PRO A 11 -54.93 9.11 9.50
C PRO A 11 -54.37 10.07 8.44
N THR A 12 -53.92 9.52 7.31
CA THR A 12 -53.27 10.28 6.24
C THR A 12 -53.61 9.72 4.87
N ASP A 13 -53.56 10.58 3.85
CA ASP A 13 -53.65 10.27 2.44
C ASP A 13 -52.26 10.04 1.79
N ASP A 14 -51.18 10.28 2.53
CA ASP A 14 -49.81 10.03 2.04
C ASP A 14 -49.47 8.53 2.04
N LEU A 15 -49.55 7.93 0.86
CA LEU A 15 -49.19 6.53 0.62
C LEU A 15 -47.75 6.20 1.04
N LYS A 16 -46.82 7.16 1.02
CA LYS A 16 -45.44 6.93 1.46
C LYS A 16 -45.36 6.77 2.98
N ALA A 17 -46.11 7.57 3.73
CA ALA A 17 -46.18 7.46 5.19
C ALA A 17 -46.78 6.12 5.64
N ILE A 18 -47.83 5.65 4.95
CA ILE A 18 -48.50 4.38 5.23
C ILE A 18 -47.57 3.19 4.95
N LYS A 19 -46.88 3.18 3.81
CA LYS A 19 -45.91 2.13 3.45
C LYS A 19 -44.75 2.06 4.45
N LYS A 20 -44.26 3.21 4.90
CA LYS A 20 -43.16 3.30 5.88
C LYS A 20 -43.57 2.79 7.26
N ALA A 21 -44.80 3.08 7.69
CA ALA A 21 -45.34 2.60 8.96
C ALA A 21 -45.50 1.07 8.96
N TYR A 22 -46.02 0.50 7.87
CA TYR A 22 -46.14 -0.94 7.70
C TYR A 22 -44.77 -1.65 7.70
N ALA A 23 -43.78 -1.12 6.98
CA ALA A 23 -42.42 -1.66 6.98
C ALA A 23 -41.75 -1.63 8.37
N LYS A 24 -42.08 -0.61 9.19
CA LYS A 24 -41.60 -0.54 10.57
C LYS A 24 -42.27 -1.58 11.47
N ALA A 25 -43.57 -1.80 11.32
CA ALA A 25 -44.35 -2.74 12.11
C ALA A 25 -44.06 -4.22 11.77
N LEU A 26 -43.61 -4.51 10.55
CA LEU A 26 -43.16 -5.84 10.13
C LEU A 26 -41.93 -6.36 10.89
N LYS A 27 -41.16 -5.49 11.55
CA LYS A 27 -40.05 -5.88 12.42
C LYS A 27 -40.51 -6.45 13.77
N THR A 28 -41.77 -6.24 14.13
CA THR A 28 -42.35 -6.65 15.41
C THR A 28 -43.31 -7.83 15.24
N TYR A 29 -44.03 -7.90 14.13
CA TYR A 29 -44.99 -8.96 13.83
C TYR A 29 -44.52 -9.81 12.65
N HIS A 30 -43.65 -10.78 12.94
CA HIS A 30 -43.11 -11.70 11.94
C HIS A 30 -44.08 -12.85 11.64
N PRO A 31 -44.24 -13.27 10.36
CA PRO A 31 -45.21 -14.32 9.97
C PRO A 31 -44.98 -15.69 10.62
N GLU A 32 -43.73 -16.00 10.99
CA GLU A 32 -43.37 -17.28 11.61
C GLU A 32 -43.54 -17.28 13.14
N GLU A 33 -43.49 -16.10 13.77
CA GLU A 33 -43.56 -15.95 15.24
C GLU A 33 -44.95 -15.52 15.73
N ASP A 34 -45.64 -14.66 14.97
CA ASP A 34 -47.02 -14.23 15.25
C ASP A 34 -47.86 -14.15 13.95
N PRO A 35 -48.33 -15.30 13.44
CA PRO A 35 -49.13 -15.36 12.21
C PRO A 35 -50.42 -14.54 12.29
N VAL A 36 -51.05 -14.48 13.47
CA VAL A 36 -52.31 -13.77 13.70
C VAL A 36 -52.08 -12.26 13.79
N GLY A 37 -50.98 -11.82 14.42
CA GLY A 37 -50.56 -10.43 14.44
C GLY A 37 -50.13 -9.92 13.07
N TYR A 38 -49.40 -10.73 12.31
CA TYR A 38 -49.02 -10.42 10.93
C TYR A 38 -50.26 -10.27 10.02
N GLN A 39 -51.22 -11.20 10.12
CA GLN A 39 -52.45 -11.12 9.32
C GLN A 39 -53.25 -9.84 9.62
N ARG A 40 -53.39 -9.47 10.90
CA ARG A 40 -54.05 -8.22 11.30
C ARG A 40 -53.31 -6.97 10.81
N LEU A 41 -51.98 -6.99 10.86
CA LEU A 41 -51.15 -5.90 10.35
C LEU A 41 -51.30 -5.75 8.83
N ARG A 42 -51.38 -6.86 8.11
CA ARG A 42 -51.60 -6.87 6.66
C ARG A 42 -52.99 -6.35 6.28
N GLU A 43 -54.03 -6.83 6.97
CA GLU A 43 -55.41 -6.37 6.77
C GLU A 43 -55.55 -4.87 7.06
N ALA A 44 -54.84 -4.35 8.08
CA ALA A 44 -54.77 -2.93 8.38
C ALA A 44 -54.06 -2.16 7.26
N TYR A 45 -52.90 -2.60 6.78
CA TYR A 45 -52.18 -1.93 5.69
C TYR A 45 -53.00 -1.88 4.39
N ASP A 46 -53.59 -3.00 3.98
CA ASP A 46 -54.39 -3.06 2.75
C ASP A 46 -55.65 -2.16 2.87
N SER A 47 -56.26 -2.11 4.07
CA SER A 47 -57.35 -1.18 4.36
C SER A 47 -56.91 0.28 4.38
N ALA A 48 -55.71 0.60 4.89
CA ALA A 48 -55.17 1.95 4.93
C ALA A 48 -54.87 2.50 3.53
N ILE A 49 -54.28 1.66 2.66
CA ILE A 49 -54.05 2.01 1.25
C ILE A 49 -55.38 2.22 0.52
N LYS A 50 -56.38 1.39 0.80
CA LYS A 50 -57.71 1.55 0.21
C LYS A 50 -58.37 2.87 0.67
N LEU A 51 -58.34 3.18 1.96
CA LEU A 51 -58.88 4.42 2.51
C LEU A 51 -58.15 5.67 2.00
N ALA A 52 -56.82 5.62 1.86
CA ALA A 52 -56.03 6.70 1.29
C ALA A 52 -56.29 6.92 -0.21
N LYS A 53 -56.60 5.86 -0.96
CA LYS A 53 -56.96 5.93 -2.38
C LYS A 53 -58.41 6.36 -2.63
N GLU A 54 -59.34 6.01 -1.74
CA GLU A 54 -60.78 6.27 -1.90
C GLU A 54 -61.25 7.58 -1.23
N GLY A 55 -60.43 8.21 -0.37
CA GLY A 55 -60.71 9.54 0.19
C GLY A 55 -61.94 9.66 1.11
N ILE A 56 -62.50 8.54 1.58
CA ILE A 56 -63.75 8.49 2.36
C ILE A 56 -63.65 7.44 3.48
N PHE A 57 -64.07 7.81 4.70
CA PHE A 57 -64.13 6.95 5.88
C PHE A 57 -65.43 6.13 5.98
N VAL A 58 -65.27 4.85 6.38
CA VAL A 58 -66.21 3.85 6.97
C VAL A 58 -67.18 3.07 6.05
N VAL A 59 -67.04 1.71 6.00
CA VAL A 59 -67.88 0.63 6.64
C VAL A 59 -67.58 -0.76 5.97
N SER A 60 -67.33 -1.79 6.80
CA SER A 60 -67.09 -3.25 6.49
C SER A 60 -68.40 -4.09 6.38
N PRO A 61 -68.45 -5.46 6.41
CA PRO A 61 -67.44 -6.53 6.26
C PRO A 61 -67.86 -7.79 5.40
N SER A 62 -66.90 -8.73 5.35
CA SER A 62 -66.96 -10.21 5.30
C SER A 62 -67.12 -10.97 3.97
N GLN A 63 -66.14 -11.83 3.68
CA GLN A 63 -66.35 -13.29 3.65
C GLN A 63 -65.02 -14.07 3.77
N GLU A 64 -65.03 -15.05 4.67
CA GLU A 64 -64.02 -16.09 4.92
C GLU A 64 -63.97 -17.11 3.77
N TYR A 65 -62.80 -17.71 3.53
CA TYR A 65 -62.72 -19.02 2.88
C TYR A 65 -61.76 -19.94 3.65
N GLU A 66 -62.33 -21.08 4.06
CA GLU A 66 -61.67 -22.20 4.71
C GLU A 66 -60.85 -23.05 3.73
N THR A 67 -59.79 -23.60 4.29
CA THR A 67 -58.94 -24.70 3.83
C THR A 67 -59.70 -25.95 3.42
N SER A 68 -59.29 -26.63 2.34
CA SER A 68 -59.31 -28.10 2.31
C SER A 68 -58.24 -28.67 1.38
N LEU A 69 -57.48 -29.61 1.95
CA LEU A 69 -56.40 -30.40 1.35
C LEU A 69 -56.95 -31.71 0.75
N ASN A 70 -56.25 -32.16 -0.31
CA ASN A 70 -56.09 -33.53 -0.82
C ASN A 70 -57.18 -34.15 -1.70
N ARG A 71 -56.81 -34.42 -2.96
CA ARG A 71 -56.77 -35.79 -3.51
C ARG A 71 -55.84 -35.89 -4.73
N VAL A 72 -54.97 -36.90 -4.69
CA VAL A 72 -54.22 -37.45 -5.82
C VAL A 72 -55.19 -38.31 -6.64
N GLU A 73 -55.24 -38.13 -7.97
CA GLU A 73 -55.55 -39.19 -8.93
C GLU A 73 -55.29 -38.72 -10.38
N ASP A 74 -54.63 -39.61 -11.13
CA ASP A 74 -54.51 -39.78 -12.59
C ASP A 74 -53.81 -38.73 -13.48
N TYR A 75 -52.68 -39.16 -14.05
CA TYR A 75 -51.91 -38.52 -15.12
C TYR A 75 -52.42 -39.03 -16.49
N ASP A 76 -53.01 -38.14 -17.28
CA ASP A 76 -53.32 -38.35 -18.70
C ASP A 76 -52.22 -37.65 -19.55
N PRO A 77 -51.49 -38.34 -20.46
CA PRO A 77 -50.33 -37.76 -21.15
C PRO A 77 -50.66 -36.79 -22.31
N HIS A 78 -51.92 -36.41 -22.53
CA HIS A 78 -52.31 -35.66 -23.74
C HIS A 78 -53.28 -34.50 -23.46
N GLU A 79 -52.81 -33.47 -22.75
CA GLU A 79 -53.49 -32.16 -22.60
C GLU A 79 -52.44 -31.22 -21.93
N LEU A 80 -52.05 -30.02 -22.35
CA LEU A 80 -52.47 -29.03 -23.34
C LEU A 80 -51.23 -28.19 -23.74
N ASP A 81 -51.20 -27.69 -24.98
CA ASP A 81 -50.48 -26.46 -25.34
C ASP A 81 -51.12 -25.26 -24.59
N LEU A 82 -50.81 -25.12 -23.30
CA LEU A 82 -51.06 -23.88 -22.57
C LEU A 82 -49.92 -22.91 -22.90
N PRO A 83 -50.19 -21.64 -23.23
CA PRO A 83 -49.14 -20.65 -23.30
C PRO A 83 -48.46 -20.61 -21.93
N ILE A 84 -47.16 -20.91 -21.91
CA ILE A 84 -46.35 -20.78 -20.70
C ILE A 84 -46.40 -19.30 -20.33
N GLU A 85 -47.18 -18.94 -19.31
CA GLU A 85 -47.06 -17.60 -18.71
C GLU A 85 -45.63 -17.51 -18.19
N GLU A 86 -44.80 -16.71 -18.87
CA GLU A 86 -43.41 -16.50 -18.46
C GLU A 86 -43.38 -16.04 -17.00
N HIS A 87 -42.57 -16.72 -16.20
CA HIS A 87 -42.49 -16.49 -14.77
C HIS A 87 -42.16 -15.00 -14.52
N PRO A 88 -42.81 -14.30 -13.57
CA PRO A 88 -42.64 -12.85 -13.39
C PRO A 88 -41.18 -12.40 -13.21
N VAL A 89 -40.35 -13.26 -12.60
CA VAL A 89 -38.91 -13.01 -12.48
C VAL A 89 -38.22 -13.03 -13.84
N ASP A 90 -38.55 -13.98 -14.72
CA ASP A 90 -37.95 -14.05 -16.06
C ASP A 90 -38.33 -12.83 -16.89
N GLN A 91 -39.57 -12.34 -16.77
CA GLN A 91 -40.00 -11.08 -17.39
C GLN A 91 -39.21 -9.87 -16.88
N PHE A 92 -38.90 -9.83 -15.58
CA PHE A 92 -38.09 -8.77 -15.01
C PHE A 92 -36.64 -8.84 -15.50
N ILE A 93 -36.04 -10.04 -15.53
CA ILE A 93 -34.68 -10.26 -16.03
C ILE A 93 -34.58 -9.92 -17.52
N GLN A 94 -35.62 -10.19 -18.32
CA GLN A 94 -35.65 -9.75 -19.72
C GLN A 94 -35.57 -8.23 -19.85
N LYS A 95 -36.25 -7.46 -18.97
CA LYS A 95 -36.11 -5.99 -18.96
C LYS A 95 -34.71 -5.54 -18.54
N VAL A 96 -34.08 -6.25 -17.61
CA VAL A 96 -32.67 -6.00 -17.23
C VAL A 96 -31.77 -6.22 -18.44
N GLN A 97 -31.97 -7.31 -19.18
CA GLN A 97 -31.23 -7.60 -20.40
C GLN A 97 -31.46 -6.54 -21.48
N ASP A 98 -32.71 -6.18 -21.77
CA ASP A 98 -33.05 -5.15 -22.77
C ASP A 98 -32.40 -3.79 -22.42
N LEU A 99 -32.34 -3.44 -21.13
CA LEU A 99 -31.64 -2.25 -20.65
C LEU A 99 -30.13 -2.37 -20.81
N TYR A 100 -29.56 -3.54 -20.53
CA TYR A 100 -28.13 -3.82 -20.65
C TYR A 100 -27.64 -3.78 -22.10
N ASP A 101 -28.43 -4.29 -23.03
CA ASP A 101 -28.07 -4.39 -24.45
C ASP A 101 -27.95 -3.01 -25.12
N ASP A 102 -28.67 -1.98 -24.63
CA ASP A 102 -28.44 -0.59 -25.02
C ASP A 102 -27.31 0.02 -24.16
N PHE A 103 -26.11 0.08 -24.74
CA PHE A 103 -24.92 0.63 -24.10
C PHE A 103 -25.15 1.99 -23.41
N PHE A 104 -25.84 2.93 -24.07
CA PHE A 104 -26.04 4.26 -23.50
C PHE A 104 -27.17 4.29 -22.48
N ALA A 105 -28.15 3.40 -22.60
CA ALA A 105 -29.18 3.25 -21.59
C ALA A 105 -28.63 2.58 -20.32
N ARG A 106 -27.77 1.55 -20.45
CA ARG A 106 -27.19 0.83 -19.29
C ARG A 106 -26.26 1.68 -18.45
N ILE A 107 -25.59 2.69 -19.00
CA ILE A 107 -24.71 3.57 -18.22
C ILE A 107 -25.46 4.73 -17.55
N ASP A 108 -26.70 5.03 -17.95
CA ASP A 108 -27.52 6.05 -17.29
C ASP A 108 -28.23 5.46 -16.06
N ILE A 109 -27.79 5.89 -14.88
CA ILE A 109 -28.32 5.43 -13.60
C ILE A 109 -29.84 5.61 -13.47
N LYS A 110 -30.44 6.61 -14.13
CA LYS A 110 -31.89 6.88 -14.02
C LYS A 110 -32.74 5.75 -14.57
N ASN A 111 -32.23 5.05 -15.59
CA ASN A 111 -32.94 3.91 -16.17
C ASN A 111 -33.01 2.76 -15.17
N TRP A 112 -31.90 2.51 -14.45
CA TRP A 112 -31.85 1.53 -13.37
C TRP A 112 -32.72 1.93 -12.16
N GLU A 113 -32.71 3.20 -11.77
CA GLU A 113 -33.60 3.71 -10.71
C GLU A 113 -35.08 3.48 -11.04
N SER A 114 -35.47 3.65 -12.32
CA SER A 114 -36.84 3.38 -12.76
C SER A 114 -37.15 1.89 -12.75
N LEU A 115 -36.22 1.04 -13.20
CA LEU A 115 -36.41 -0.41 -13.26
C LEU A 115 -36.51 -1.03 -11.87
N LEU A 116 -35.68 -0.59 -10.92
CA LEU A 116 -35.66 -1.10 -9.55
C LEU A 116 -36.84 -0.61 -8.69
N GLN A 117 -37.71 0.26 -9.21
CA GLN A 117 -38.96 0.67 -8.56
C GLN A 117 -40.15 -0.25 -8.87
N GLU A 118 -39.98 -1.26 -9.73
CA GLU A 118 -41.06 -2.19 -10.06
C GLU A 118 -41.53 -3.00 -8.84
N ASP A 119 -42.84 -3.32 -8.81
CA ASP A 119 -43.47 -3.98 -7.65
C ASP A 119 -42.86 -5.36 -7.33
N ILE A 120 -42.26 -6.03 -8.32
CA ILE A 120 -41.63 -7.34 -8.15
C ILE A 120 -40.41 -7.30 -7.22
N ILE A 121 -39.67 -6.19 -7.20
CA ILE A 121 -38.49 -6.00 -6.32
C ILE A 121 -38.88 -6.09 -4.84
N TRP A 122 -40.09 -5.64 -4.50
CA TRP A 122 -40.60 -5.60 -3.12
C TRP A 122 -41.48 -6.81 -2.78
N ASN A 123 -41.58 -7.78 -3.69
CA ASN A 123 -42.37 -8.98 -3.49
C ASN A 123 -41.54 -10.07 -2.78
N VAL A 124 -41.87 -10.34 -1.52
CA VAL A 124 -41.18 -11.34 -0.67
C VAL A 124 -41.16 -12.73 -1.30
N GLN A 125 -42.20 -13.11 -2.06
CA GLN A 125 -42.26 -14.42 -2.73
C GLN A 125 -41.19 -14.57 -3.82
N TYR A 126 -40.85 -13.48 -4.51
CA TYR A 126 -39.92 -13.48 -5.63
C TYR A 126 -38.54 -12.94 -5.27
N SER A 127 -38.35 -12.37 -4.08
CA SER A 127 -37.09 -11.76 -3.63
C SER A 127 -35.88 -12.67 -3.83
N GLU A 128 -35.97 -13.93 -3.38
CA GLU A 128 -34.88 -14.89 -3.48
C GLU A 128 -34.61 -15.34 -4.93
N PRO A 129 -35.59 -15.89 -5.69
CA PRO A 129 -35.35 -16.25 -7.09
C PRO A 129 -34.92 -15.07 -7.97
N LEU A 130 -35.40 -13.86 -7.68
CA LEU A 130 -35.00 -12.66 -8.42
C LEU A 130 -33.53 -12.33 -8.16
N GLN A 131 -33.08 -12.41 -6.91
CA GLN A 131 -31.66 -12.19 -6.58
C GLN A 131 -30.77 -13.26 -7.21
N ASP A 132 -31.17 -14.54 -7.17
CA ASP A 132 -30.41 -15.63 -7.80
C ASP A 132 -30.21 -15.35 -9.30
N ARG A 133 -31.30 -15.05 -10.01
CA ARG A 133 -31.27 -14.77 -11.45
C ARG A 133 -30.53 -13.49 -11.80
N LEU A 134 -30.68 -12.45 -10.98
CA LEU A 134 -30.00 -11.18 -11.21
C LEU A 134 -28.49 -11.33 -11.01
N ILE A 135 -28.04 -12.08 -10.00
CA ILE A 135 -26.62 -12.33 -9.77
C ILE A 135 -26.04 -13.19 -10.91
N GLU A 136 -26.74 -14.24 -11.33
CA GLU A 136 -26.38 -15.05 -12.50
C GLU A 136 -26.19 -14.15 -13.75
N PHE A 137 -27.17 -13.27 -14.02
CA PHE A 137 -27.08 -12.31 -15.13
C PHE A 137 -25.87 -11.37 -14.99
N LEU A 138 -25.62 -10.84 -13.80
CA LEU A 138 -24.53 -9.89 -13.56
C LEU A 138 -23.14 -10.53 -13.64
N GLU A 139 -23.00 -11.82 -13.35
CA GLU A 139 -21.76 -12.57 -13.56
C GLU A 139 -21.45 -12.72 -15.06
N ASP A 140 -22.48 -12.94 -15.89
CA ASP A 140 -22.34 -13.02 -17.35
C ASP A 140 -22.19 -11.63 -18.01
N CYS A 141 -22.77 -10.59 -17.39
CA CYS A 141 -22.85 -9.22 -17.91
C CYS A 141 -22.26 -8.19 -16.91
N PRO A 142 -20.94 -8.21 -16.65
CA PRO A 142 -20.34 -7.47 -15.53
C PRO A 142 -20.11 -5.98 -15.80
N PHE A 143 -20.15 -5.52 -17.06
CA PHE A 143 -19.74 -4.17 -17.43
C PHE A 143 -20.81 -3.09 -17.18
N LEU A 144 -20.93 -2.70 -15.92
CA LEU A 144 -21.76 -1.58 -15.46
C LEU A 144 -20.92 -0.56 -14.67
N PRO A 145 -21.24 0.74 -14.73
CA PRO A 145 -20.68 1.77 -13.84
C PRO A 145 -20.91 1.50 -12.34
N VAL A 146 -19.99 1.98 -11.50
CA VAL A 146 -19.99 1.75 -10.03
C VAL A 146 -21.25 2.31 -9.40
N ALA A 147 -21.73 3.43 -9.92
CA ALA A 147 -22.94 4.05 -9.42
C ALA A 147 -24.16 3.11 -9.55
N ILE A 148 -24.18 2.24 -10.58
CA ILE A 148 -25.23 1.24 -10.77
C ILE A 148 -25.01 0.06 -9.83
N TRP A 149 -23.78 -0.45 -9.68
CA TRP A 149 -23.48 -1.47 -8.67
C TRP A 149 -23.83 -1.04 -7.25
N GLN A 150 -23.57 0.22 -6.90
CA GLN A 150 -23.94 0.81 -5.62
C GLN A 150 -25.44 0.98 -5.46
N LEU A 151 -26.17 1.27 -6.55
CA LEU A 151 -27.63 1.31 -6.54
C LEU A 151 -28.24 -0.09 -6.32
N LEU A 152 -27.67 -1.11 -6.97
CA LEU A 152 -28.05 -2.50 -6.74
C LEU A 152 -27.79 -2.90 -5.28
N ASP A 153 -26.61 -2.57 -4.74
CA ASP A 153 -26.29 -2.81 -3.34
C ASP A 153 -27.23 -2.06 -2.37
N GLN A 154 -27.62 -0.82 -2.68
CA GLN A 154 -28.63 -0.09 -1.88
C GLN A 154 -30.02 -0.75 -1.91
N THR A 155 -30.31 -1.51 -2.96
CA THR A 155 -31.59 -2.20 -3.14
C THR A 155 -31.59 -3.57 -2.45
N PHE A 156 -30.49 -4.32 -2.59
CA PHE A 156 -30.38 -5.72 -2.15
C PHE A 156 -29.51 -5.93 -0.89
N TYR A 157 -28.83 -4.89 -0.40
CA TYR A 157 -28.04 -4.88 0.84
C TYR A 157 -26.93 -5.94 0.87
N TRP A 158 -26.30 -6.24 -0.26
CA TRP A 158 -25.26 -7.28 -0.38
C TRP A 158 -24.04 -7.00 0.52
N GLN A 159 -23.65 -5.73 0.67
CA GLN A 159 -22.57 -5.34 1.57
C GLN A 159 -22.90 -5.52 3.06
N GLU A 160 -24.16 -5.38 3.44
CA GLU A 160 -24.59 -5.57 4.84
C GLU A 160 -24.69 -7.08 5.16
N ASN A 161 -25.10 -7.88 4.17
CA ASN A 161 -25.37 -9.32 4.32
C ASN A 161 -24.24 -10.20 3.75
N LYS A 162 -22.98 -9.79 3.88
CA LYS A 162 -21.81 -10.49 3.30
C LYS A 162 -21.67 -11.96 3.69
N GLU A 163 -22.04 -12.31 4.91
CA GLU A 163 -21.95 -13.70 5.43
C GLU A 163 -23.00 -14.61 4.77
N GLU A 164 -24.23 -14.09 4.58
CA GLU A 164 -25.31 -14.80 3.89
C GLU A 164 -24.99 -14.95 2.40
N LEU A 165 -24.47 -13.88 1.79
CA LEU A 165 -24.02 -13.88 0.39
C LEU A 165 -22.97 -14.96 0.14
N GLU A 166 -21.97 -15.09 1.03
CA GLU A 166 -20.96 -16.15 0.94
C GLU A 166 -21.55 -17.54 1.17
N SER A 167 -22.50 -17.68 2.11
CA SER A 167 -23.12 -18.98 2.37
C SER A 167 -23.97 -19.48 1.19
N ARG A 168 -24.62 -18.57 0.46
CA ARG A 168 -25.53 -18.90 -0.64
C ARG A 168 -24.80 -19.07 -1.98
N TYR A 169 -23.94 -18.11 -2.34
CA TYR A 169 -23.30 -18.05 -3.66
C TYR A 169 -21.82 -18.43 -3.63
N GLY A 170 -21.24 -18.57 -2.43
CA GLY A 170 -19.83 -18.89 -2.26
C GLY A 170 -18.91 -17.67 -2.26
N ARG A 171 -17.63 -17.94 -2.01
CA ARG A 171 -16.61 -16.90 -1.82
C ARG A 171 -16.31 -16.10 -3.09
N ILE A 172 -16.35 -16.75 -4.26
CA ILE A 172 -16.00 -16.15 -5.55
C ILE A 172 -17.05 -15.10 -5.93
N THR A 173 -18.34 -15.45 -5.94
CA THR A 173 -19.43 -14.52 -6.24
C THR A 173 -19.52 -13.38 -5.24
N LYS A 174 -19.35 -13.65 -3.93
CA LYS A 174 -19.23 -12.56 -2.93
C LYS A 174 -18.11 -11.60 -3.33
N GLN A 175 -16.93 -12.11 -3.64
CA GLN A 175 -15.78 -11.27 -3.99
C GLN A 175 -16.05 -10.46 -5.27
N PHE A 176 -16.60 -11.09 -6.30
CA PHE A 176 -17.00 -10.44 -7.53
C PHE A 176 -17.97 -9.25 -7.29
N LEU A 177 -19.03 -9.48 -6.53
CA LEU A 177 -20.02 -8.43 -6.21
C LEU A 177 -19.36 -7.28 -5.43
N LEU A 178 -18.63 -7.60 -4.34
CA LEU A 178 -18.00 -6.58 -3.52
C LEU A 178 -16.92 -5.78 -4.27
N GLU A 179 -16.14 -6.41 -5.15
CA GLU A 179 -15.14 -5.71 -5.96
C GLU A 179 -15.79 -4.69 -6.90
N ASN A 180 -16.91 -5.05 -7.54
CA ASN A 180 -17.64 -4.17 -8.43
C ASN A 180 -18.38 -3.05 -7.69
N ILE A 181 -19.04 -3.34 -6.56
CA ILE A 181 -19.74 -2.33 -5.76
C ILE A 181 -18.76 -1.29 -5.19
N ASN A 182 -17.58 -1.74 -4.75
CA ASN A 182 -16.55 -0.84 -4.23
C ASN A 182 -15.77 -0.12 -5.34
N GLY A 183 -15.89 -0.56 -6.59
CA GLY A 183 -15.21 0.07 -7.73
C GLY A 183 -13.71 -0.13 -7.78
N ILE A 184 -13.22 -1.25 -7.22
CA ILE A 184 -11.77 -1.47 -7.04
C ILE A 184 -11.05 -1.59 -8.38
N LYS A 185 -11.63 -2.32 -9.33
CA LYS A 185 -11.07 -2.57 -10.68
C LYS A 185 -11.83 -1.84 -11.77
N GLN A 186 -12.77 -0.97 -11.41
CA GLN A 186 -13.61 -0.36 -12.41
C GLN A 186 -12.88 0.76 -13.14
N LEU A 187 -13.05 0.76 -14.46
CA LEU A 187 -12.60 1.81 -15.37
C LEU A 187 -13.77 2.70 -15.77
N GLY A 188 -13.45 3.96 -16.09
CA GLY A 188 -14.41 5.01 -16.38
C GLY A 188 -15.24 4.78 -17.64
N TYR A 189 -16.40 5.44 -17.67
CA TYR A 189 -17.34 5.44 -18.79
C TYR A 189 -17.56 6.84 -19.37
N ASP A 190 -16.93 7.88 -18.80
CA ASP A 190 -17.22 9.28 -19.10
C ASP A 190 -16.88 9.71 -20.53
N TYR A 191 -16.00 8.97 -21.20
CA TYR A 191 -15.47 9.31 -22.52
C TYR A 191 -16.14 8.56 -23.69
N PHE A 192 -17.13 7.71 -23.41
CA PHE A 192 -17.93 7.10 -24.46
C PHE A 192 -18.96 8.10 -25.01
N ASN A 193 -19.07 8.17 -26.33
CA ASN A 193 -20.06 9.01 -27.00
C ASN A 193 -20.70 8.27 -28.19
N LYS A 194 -21.87 8.75 -28.61
CA LYS A 194 -22.65 8.15 -29.71
C LYS A 194 -22.03 8.32 -31.09
N ASP A 195 -20.99 9.15 -31.22
CA ASP A 195 -20.30 9.38 -32.49
C ASP A 195 -19.34 8.23 -32.81
N PHE A 196 -18.84 7.54 -31.79
CA PHE A 196 -18.05 6.33 -31.95
C PHE A 196 -18.97 5.10 -32.08
N LYS A 197 -18.66 4.23 -33.04
CA LYS A 197 -19.39 2.98 -33.26
C LYS A 197 -18.41 1.85 -33.41
N PHE A 198 -18.33 1.04 -32.37
CA PHE A 198 -17.58 -0.21 -32.27
C PHE A 198 -18.35 -1.13 -31.32
N ASP A 199 -17.88 -2.36 -31.18
CA ASP A 199 -18.44 -3.28 -30.18
C ASP A 199 -17.99 -2.85 -28.78
N TYR A 200 -18.92 -2.23 -28.04
CA TYR A 200 -18.64 -1.73 -26.69
C TYR A 200 -18.34 -2.85 -25.70
N GLU A 201 -18.96 -4.02 -25.89
CA GLU A 201 -18.79 -5.17 -25.01
C GLU A 201 -17.39 -5.76 -25.20
N GLU A 202 -17.00 -6.00 -26.45
CA GLU A 202 -15.66 -6.45 -26.82
C GLU A 202 -14.59 -5.47 -26.31
N TYR A 203 -14.80 -4.16 -26.48
CA TYR A 203 -13.86 -3.14 -26.01
C TYR A 203 -13.70 -3.16 -24.49
N LEU A 204 -14.79 -3.23 -23.73
CA LEU A 204 -14.75 -3.23 -22.27
C LEU A 204 -14.08 -4.50 -21.73
N GLN A 205 -14.34 -5.64 -22.37
CA GLN A 205 -13.67 -6.90 -22.07
C GLN A 205 -12.16 -6.80 -22.28
N LEU A 206 -11.71 -6.37 -23.48
CA LEU A 206 -10.29 -6.20 -23.78
C LEU A 206 -9.61 -5.23 -22.81
N ARG A 207 -10.29 -4.16 -22.42
CA ARG A 207 -9.80 -3.16 -21.47
C ARG A 207 -9.66 -3.75 -20.06
N ALA A 208 -10.63 -4.55 -19.61
CA ALA A 208 -10.58 -5.24 -18.33
C ALA A 208 -9.50 -6.35 -18.31
N ASP A 209 -9.40 -7.13 -19.39
CA ASP A 209 -8.39 -8.17 -19.56
C ASP A 209 -6.98 -7.57 -19.53
N ALA A 210 -6.74 -6.48 -20.25
CA ALA A 210 -5.48 -5.76 -20.19
C ALA A 210 -5.10 -5.33 -18.76
N GLN A 211 -6.06 -4.85 -17.97
CA GLN A 211 -5.81 -4.50 -16.57
C GLN A 211 -5.44 -5.73 -15.75
N VAL A 212 -6.19 -6.84 -15.88
CA VAL A 212 -5.94 -8.09 -15.15
C VAL A 212 -4.60 -8.69 -15.52
N PHE A 213 -4.28 -8.81 -16.81
CA PHE A 213 -2.97 -9.32 -17.27
C PHE A 213 -1.81 -8.48 -16.75
N LEU A 214 -1.97 -7.15 -16.70
CA LEU A 214 -0.97 -6.29 -16.06
C LEU A 214 -0.86 -6.57 -14.56
N MET A 215 -1.97 -6.73 -13.84
CA MET A 215 -1.94 -7.09 -12.41
C MET A 215 -1.24 -8.43 -12.15
N GLU A 216 -1.36 -9.38 -13.08
CA GLU A 216 -0.78 -10.72 -13.00
C GLU A 216 0.66 -10.83 -13.53
N ASP A 217 1.21 -9.75 -14.09
CA ASP A 217 2.54 -9.73 -14.75
C ASP A 217 2.61 -10.57 -16.04
N ASP A 218 1.47 -10.85 -16.67
CA ASP A 218 1.42 -11.41 -18.02
C ASP A 218 1.51 -10.29 -19.06
N LEU A 219 2.73 -9.84 -19.32
CA LEU A 219 3.00 -8.76 -20.27
C LEU A 219 2.66 -9.13 -21.72
N VAL A 220 2.66 -10.42 -22.08
CA VAL A 220 2.40 -10.84 -23.47
C VAL A 220 0.91 -10.71 -23.77
N SER A 221 0.06 -11.26 -22.91
CA SER A 221 -1.39 -11.15 -23.05
C SER A 221 -1.86 -9.70 -22.86
N ALA A 222 -1.20 -8.94 -21.96
CA ALA A 222 -1.47 -7.51 -21.79
C ALA A 222 -1.20 -6.70 -23.07
N GLU A 223 -0.08 -6.94 -23.77
CA GLU A 223 0.25 -6.24 -25.02
C GLU A 223 -0.83 -6.49 -26.08
N GLU A 224 -1.22 -7.75 -26.27
CA GLU A 224 -2.24 -8.13 -27.26
C GLU A 224 -3.60 -7.48 -26.96
N ALA A 225 -4.06 -7.55 -25.72
CA ALA A 225 -5.33 -6.93 -25.30
C ALA A 225 -5.30 -5.40 -25.45
N LEU A 226 -4.19 -4.75 -25.07
CA LEU A 226 -4.01 -3.31 -25.22
C LEU A 226 -4.02 -2.87 -26.69
N ASP A 227 -3.34 -3.61 -27.56
CA ASP A 227 -3.28 -3.30 -28.99
C ASP A 227 -4.64 -3.46 -29.67
N GLN A 228 -5.38 -4.52 -29.34
CA GLN A 228 -6.73 -4.73 -29.86
C GLN A 228 -7.71 -3.65 -29.36
N ALA A 229 -7.70 -3.35 -28.05
CA ALA A 229 -8.52 -2.29 -27.48
C ALA A 229 -8.20 -0.92 -28.12
N PHE A 230 -6.91 -0.62 -28.32
CA PHE A 230 -6.48 0.65 -28.92
C PHE A 230 -6.90 0.79 -30.38
N GLN A 231 -7.00 -0.31 -31.13
CA GLN A 231 -7.52 -0.28 -32.50
C GLN A 231 -9.01 0.09 -32.56
N LEU A 232 -9.80 -0.32 -31.56
CA LEU A 232 -11.23 -0.01 -31.46
C LEU A 232 -11.46 1.42 -30.98
N PHE A 233 -10.78 1.85 -29.91
CA PHE A 233 -10.97 3.18 -29.33
C PHE A 233 -9.67 3.76 -28.76
N GLN A 234 -9.14 4.78 -29.44
CA GLN A 234 -7.83 5.38 -29.12
C GLN A 234 -7.89 6.49 -28.06
N SER A 235 -9.08 7.03 -27.80
CA SER A 235 -9.28 8.24 -26.98
C SER A 235 -9.86 7.91 -25.60
N ASP A 236 -9.44 6.80 -25.01
CA ASP A 236 -9.78 6.41 -23.64
C ASP A 236 -8.61 6.70 -22.69
N PRO A 237 -8.75 7.64 -21.73
CA PRO A 237 -7.74 7.92 -20.73
C PRO A 237 -7.32 6.71 -19.89
N ASP A 238 -8.22 5.77 -19.62
CA ASP A 238 -7.91 4.59 -18.81
C ASP A 238 -7.08 3.58 -19.60
N LEU A 239 -7.41 3.37 -20.87
CA LEU A 239 -6.60 2.54 -21.76
C LEU A 239 -5.20 3.13 -21.94
N LEU A 240 -5.09 4.45 -22.14
CA LEU A 240 -3.81 5.15 -22.25
C LEU A 240 -2.99 5.05 -20.96
N HIS A 241 -3.65 5.06 -19.80
CA HIS A 241 -3.01 4.79 -18.51
C HIS A 241 -2.41 3.38 -18.50
N LEU A 242 -3.19 2.35 -18.83
CA LEU A 242 -2.73 0.97 -18.88
C LEU A 242 -1.57 0.77 -19.87
N GLN A 243 -1.62 1.40 -21.05
CA GLN A 243 -0.50 1.43 -21.99
C GLN A 243 0.75 2.08 -21.39
N GLY A 244 0.59 3.22 -20.69
CA GLY A 244 1.68 3.86 -19.98
C GLY A 244 2.35 2.95 -18.95
N ILE A 245 1.54 2.25 -18.14
CA ILE A 245 2.03 1.27 -17.15
C ILE A 245 2.72 0.09 -17.84
N TYR A 246 2.15 -0.45 -18.92
CA TYR A 246 2.78 -1.51 -19.71
C TYR A 246 4.17 -1.09 -20.21
N TYR A 247 4.27 0.10 -20.83
CA TYR A 247 5.54 0.60 -21.36
C TYR A 247 6.58 0.89 -20.29
N LEU A 248 6.17 1.31 -19.08
CA LEU A 248 7.07 1.40 -17.93
C LEU A 248 7.67 0.04 -17.55
N ARG A 249 6.88 -1.04 -17.62
CA ARG A 249 7.32 -2.40 -17.25
C ARG A 249 8.24 -3.04 -18.27
N VAL A 250 8.05 -2.76 -19.55
CA VAL A 250 8.99 -3.18 -20.62
C VAL A 250 10.16 -2.22 -20.79
N HIS A 251 10.28 -1.20 -19.93
CA HIS A 251 11.32 -0.17 -19.96
C HIS A 251 11.37 0.66 -21.25
N ASP A 252 10.26 0.77 -21.98
CA ASP A 252 10.11 1.68 -23.13
C ASP A 252 9.60 3.04 -22.64
N TYR A 253 10.49 3.80 -21.99
CA TYR A 253 10.16 5.10 -21.40
C TYR A 253 9.66 6.12 -22.44
N ALA A 254 10.03 5.98 -23.71
CA ALA A 254 9.59 6.89 -24.76
C ALA A 254 8.11 6.68 -25.09
N LYS A 255 7.69 5.42 -25.27
CA LYS A 255 6.27 5.10 -25.47
C LYS A 255 5.44 5.35 -24.21
N ALA A 256 6.00 5.08 -23.02
CA ALA A 256 5.33 5.43 -21.76
C ALA A 256 5.04 6.93 -21.68
N GLN A 257 6.05 7.77 -21.99
CA GLN A 257 5.88 9.23 -22.02
C GLN A 257 4.80 9.65 -23.03
N GLN A 258 4.77 9.02 -24.21
CA GLN A 258 3.77 9.31 -25.22
C GLN A 258 2.34 8.93 -24.77
N ALA A 259 2.17 7.78 -24.11
CA ALA A 259 0.88 7.33 -23.61
C ALA A 259 0.32 8.31 -22.56
N PHE A 260 1.14 8.73 -21.58
CA PHE A 260 0.72 9.73 -20.59
C PHE A 260 0.47 11.11 -21.21
N ALA A 261 1.27 11.53 -22.20
CA ALA A 261 1.02 12.78 -22.91
C ALA A 261 -0.31 12.76 -23.69
N ASN A 262 -0.64 11.62 -24.32
CA ASN A 262 -1.93 11.42 -24.96
C ASN A 262 -3.07 11.47 -23.93
N LYS A 263 -2.89 10.83 -22.77
CA LYS A 263 -3.88 10.89 -21.66
C LYS A 263 -4.11 12.34 -21.21
N LEU A 264 -3.05 13.12 -21.04
CA LEU A 264 -3.11 14.54 -20.67
C LEU A 264 -3.71 15.43 -21.76
N SER A 265 -3.64 15.03 -23.04
CA SER A 265 -4.33 15.76 -24.11
C SER A 265 -5.86 15.67 -24.01
N ILE A 266 -6.37 14.62 -23.35
CA ILE A 266 -7.79 14.37 -23.11
C ILE A 266 -8.20 14.91 -21.74
N SER A 267 -7.41 14.62 -20.69
CA SER A 267 -7.62 15.08 -19.32
C SER A 267 -6.38 15.83 -18.80
N PRO A 268 -6.26 17.15 -19.05
CA PRO A 268 -5.05 17.92 -18.75
C PRO A 268 -4.66 18.01 -17.28
N THR A 269 -5.60 17.74 -16.37
CA THR A 269 -5.42 17.85 -14.91
C THR A 269 -5.51 16.49 -14.22
N ASP A 270 -5.33 15.39 -14.95
CA ASP A 270 -5.32 14.04 -14.37
C ASP A 270 -4.11 13.86 -13.42
N PRO A 271 -4.33 13.57 -12.13
CA PRO A 271 -3.24 13.55 -11.16
C PRO A 271 -2.23 12.43 -11.41
N ASP A 272 -2.71 11.23 -11.74
CA ASP A 272 -1.85 10.08 -12.05
C ASP A 272 -0.98 10.37 -13.28
N ALA A 273 -1.57 10.89 -14.37
CA ALA A 273 -0.84 11.19 -15.60
C ALA A 273 0.23 12.27 -15.42
N LEU A 274 -0.09 13.37 -14.72
CA LEU A 274 0.87 14.43 -14.39
C LEU A 274 2.02 13.89 -13.54
N LEU A 275 1.71 13.04 -12.58
CA LEU A 275 2.70 12.44 -11.70
C LEU A 275 3.64 11.49 -12.45
N TYR A 276 3.11 10.58 -13.27
CA TYR A 276 3.92 9.67 -14.09
C TYR A 276 4.79 10.43 -15.10
N GLN A 277 4.26 11.50 -15.71
CA GLN A 277 5.05 12.36 -16.58
C GLN A 277 6.19 13.05 -15.82
N ALA A 278 5.90 13.63 -14.65
CA ALA A 278 6.90 14.26 -13.79
C ALA A 278 8.00 13.26 -13.37
N GLN A 279 7.63 12.02 -13.05
CA GLN A 279 8.57 10.94 -12.73
C GLN A 279 9.47 10.58 -13.92
N LEU A 280 8.90 10.48 -15.13
CA LEU A 280 9.66 10.23 -16.36
C LEU A 280 10.64 11.37 -16.64
N HIS A 281 10.23 12.63 -16.53
CA HIS A 281 11.14 13.78 -16.65
C HIS A 281 12.23 13.79 -15.57
N PHE A 282 11.86 13.42 -14.34
CA PHE A 282 12.82 13.35 -13.23
C PHE A 282 13.89 12.29 -13.48
N SER A 283 13.48 11.11 -13.97
CA SER A 283 14.39 10.03 -14.35
C SER A 283 15.34 10.42 -15.48
N ALA A 284 14.89 11.32 -16.38
CA ALA A 284 15.69 11.91 -17.45
C ALA A 284 16.53 13.12 -17.00
N GLU A 285 16.61 13.41 -15.69
CA GLU A 285 17.29 14.56 -15.09
C GLU A 285 16.78 15.94 -15.58
N LYS A 286 15.55 15.99 -16.11
CA LYS A 286 14.87 17.22 -16.57
C LYS A 286 14.11 17.88 -15.42
N PHE A 287 14.86 18.37 -14.43
CA PHE A 287 14.27 18.86 -13.17
C PHE A 287 13.36 20.09 -13.36
N THR A 288 13.59 20.92 -14.38
CA THR A 288 12.75 22.08 -14.67
C THR A 288 11.36 21.70 -15.16
N GLU A 289 11.29 20.72 -16.05
CA GLU A 289 10.04 20.17 -16.58
C GLU A 289 9.30 19.37 -15.50
N THR A 290 10.01 18.59 -14.69
CA THR A 290 9.42 17.93 -13.50
C THR A 290 8.76 18.94 -12.56
N ILE A 291 9.40 20.09 -12.31
CA ILE A 291 8.83 21.14 -11.46
C ILE A 291 7.54 21.71 -12.08
N GLN A 292 7.51 21.96 -13.39
CA GLN A 292 6.30 22.46 -14.08
C GLN A 292 5.13 21.48 -13.95
N ASP A 293 5.37 20.20 -14.22
CA ASP A 293 4.34 19.16 -14.10
C ASP A 293 3.85 19.03 -12.64
N CYS A 294 4.76 19.11 -11.66
CA CYS A 294 4.39 19.07 -10.25
C CYS A 294 3.67 20.34 -9.77
N GLU A 295 4.00 21.52 -10.31
CA GLU A 295 3.30 22.77 -10.00
C GLU A 295 1.84 22.70 -10.45
N LEU A 296 1.60 22.20 -11.67
CA LEU A 296 0.24 21.98 -12.19
C LEU A 296 -0.52 20.94 -11.34
N LEU A 297 0.14 19.83 -10.97
CA LEU A 297 -0.45 18.82 -10.09
C LEU A 297 -0.84 19.41 -8.72
N LEU A 298 0.06 20.17 -8.09
CA LEU A 298 -0.13 20.73 -6.75
C LEU A 298 -1.06 21.97 -6.74
N GLU A 299 -1.35 22.57 -7.89
CA GLU A 299 -2.39 23.60 -8.02
C GLU A 299 -3.78 23.00 -7.77
N HIS A 300 -4.06 21.83 -8.35
CA HIS A 300 -5.33 21.12 -8.20
C HIS A 300 -5.37 20.19 -6.98
N HIS A 301 -4.22 19.62 -6.59
CA HIS A 301 -4.09 18.68 -5.47
C HIS A 301 -2.95 19.11 -4.53
N PRO A 302 -3.14 20.15 -3.68
CA PRO A 302 -2.06 20.75 -2.89
C PRO A 302 -1.37 19.83 -1.87
N GLU A 303 -2.04 18.76 -1.46
CA GLU A 303 -1.57 17.75 -0.51
C GLU A 303 -1.10 16.47 -1.20
N HIS A 304 -0.90 16.50 -2.52
CA HIS A 304 -0.47 15.32 -3.26
C HIS A 304 0.97 14.92 -2.87
N LEU A 305 1.11 13.77 -2.21
CA LEU A 305 2.39 13.29 -1.65
C LEU A 305 3.49 13.14 -2.70
N GLY A 306 3.18 12.47 -3.82
CA GLY A 306 4.12 12.25 -4.93
C GLY A 306 4.66 13.55 -5.52
N GLY A 307 3.77 14.50 -5.86
CA GLY A 307 4.15 15.84 -6.33
C GLY A 307 5.05 16.59 -5.35
N LEU A 308 4.72 16.59 -4.04
CA LEU A 308 5.56 17.23 -3.02
C LEU A 308 6.96 16.60 -2.95
N LEU A 309 7.07 15.27 -3.00
CA LEU A 309 8.35 14.57 -3.01
C LEU A 309 9.18 14.90 -4.25
N LEU A 310 8.59 14.87 -5.44
CA LEU A 310 9.27 15.19 -6.69
C LEU A 310 9.73 16.65 -6.74
N MET A 311 8.95 17.59 -6.21
CA MET A 311 9.37 18.99 -6.06
C MET A 311 10.64 19.10 -5.20
N ILE A 312 10.63 18.47 -4.02
CA ILE A 312 11.79 18.47 -3.12
C ILE A 312 13.00 17.87 -3.83
N LYS A 313 12.85 16.70 -4.45
CA LYS A 313 13.94 16.01 -5.15
C LYS A 313 14.48 16.85 -6.33
N SER A 314 13.62 17.53 -7.07
CA SER A 314 13.99 18.34 -8.24
C SER A 314 14.78 19.59 -7.84
N TYR A 315 14.35 20.34 -6.83
CA TYR A 315 15.12 21.48 -6.32
C TYR A 315 16.48 21.07 -5.75
N LEU A 316 16.55 19.90 -5.09
CA LEU A 316 17.83 19.33 -4.64
C LEU A 316 18.74 18.95 -5.82
N GLY A 317 18.16 18.41 -6.91
CA GLY A 317 18.84 18.15 -8.18
C GLY A 317 19.43 19.43 -8.81
N LEU A 318 18.69 20.53 -8.75
CA LEU A 318 19.13 21.87 -9.16
C LEU A 318 20.08 22.57 -8.17
N HIS A 319 20.40 21.92 -7.05
CA HIS A 319 21.24 22.47 -5.97
C HIS A 319 20.68 23.72 -5.26
N ASP A 320 19.37 23.96 -5.38
CA ASP A 320 18.63 24.98 -4.64
C ASP A 320 18.11 24.42 -3.30
N GLU A 321 19.01 24.37 -2.34
CA GLU A 321 18.71 23.87 -0.99
C GLU A 321 17.72 24.76 -0.22
N ASN A 322 17.60 26.06 -0.57
CA ASN A 322 16.72 26.98 0.15
C ASN A 322 15.26 26.68 -0.19
N THR A 323 14.93 26.65 -1.48
CA THR A 323 13.57 26.34 -1.93
C THR A 323 13.21 24.90 -1.62
N ALA A 324 14.16 23.95 -1.74
CA ALA A 324 13.93 22.59 -1.28
C ALA A 324 13.55 22.53 0.22
N TYR A 325 14.17 23.34 1.09
CA TYR A 325 13.85 23.38 2.51
C TYR A 325 12.43 23.89 2.79
N GLU A 326 11.98 24.90 2.04
CA GLU A 326 10.61 25.42 2.14
C GLU A 326 9.59 24.33 1.80
N TRP A 327 9.79 23.62 0.69
CA TRP A 327 8.95 22.50 0.29
C TRP A 327 9.01 21.32 1.26
N ILE A 328 10.19 20.98 1.80
CA ILE A 328 10.34 19.95 2.83
C ILE A 328 9.52 20.33 4.08
N THR A 329 9.56 21.60 4.48
CA THR A 329 8.82 22.07 5.66
C THR A 329 7.32 21.99 5.42
N LYS A 330 6.86 22.47 4.26
CA LYS A 330 5.46 22.34 3.83
C LYS A 330 5.00 20.88 3.82
N ALA A 331 5.79 19.98 3.22
CA ALA A 331 5.43 18.56 3.14
C ALA A 331 5.35 17.87 4.51
N ILE A 332 6.22 18.24 5.45
CA ILE A 332 6.18 17.75 6.84
C ILE A 332 4.97 18.29 7.61
N GLU A 333 4.55 19.52 7.32
CA GLU A 333 3.36 20.14 7.92
C GLU A 333 2.08 19.48 7.42
N LEU A 334 1.99 19.19 6.11
CA LEU A 334 0.84 18.51 5.50
C LEU A 334 0.77 17.02 5.86
N HIS A 335 1.92 16.34 5.95
CA HIS A 335 1.99 14.90 6.22
C HIS A 335 2.94 14.55 7.38
N PRO A 336 2.58 14.92 8.63
CA PRO A 336 3.42 14.65 9.80
C PRO A 336 3.65 13.15 10.07
N GLU A 337 2.80 12.28 9.56
CA GLU A 337 2.85 10.82 9.62
C GLU A 337 3.79 10.18 8.59
N ARG A 338 4.36 10.98 7.66
CA ARG A 338 5.28 10.52 6.60
C ARG A 338 6.75 10.77 6.99
N PRO A 339 7.46 9.78 7.58
CA PRO A 339 8.89 9.86 7.87
C PRO A 339 9.80 10.19 6.68
N GLU A 340 9.35 9.94 5.45
CA GLU A 340 10.12 10.03 4.21
C GLU A 340 10.69 11.43 3.94
N PHE A 341 10.08 12.48 4.49
CA PHE A 341 10.55 13.86 4.33
C PHE A 341 11.73 14.23 5.24
N ARG A 342 11.87 13.55 6.39
CA ARG A 342 12.87 13.87 7.43
C ARG A 342 14.33 13.64 7.01
N PRO A 343 14.68 12.62 6.18
CA PRO A 343 16.02 12.48 5.59
C PRO A 343 16.44 13.71 4.79
N TYR A 344 15.55 14.23 3.92
CA TYR A 344 15.82 15.41 3.10
C TYR A 344 16.04 16.63 4.00
N GLN A 345 15.20 16.80 5.03
CA GLN A 345 15.39 17.86 6.03
C GLN A 345 16.76 17.77 6.73
N SER A 346 17.16 16.55 7.12
CA SER A 346 18.43 16.30 7.80
C SER A 346 19.65 16.60 6.92
N MET A 347 19.53 16.34 5.61
CA MET A 347 20.57 16.64 4.63
C MET A 347 20.75 18.16 4.46
N VAL A 348 19.66 18.89 4.19
CA VAL A 348 19.70 20.34 3.95
C VAL A 348 20.14 21.10 5.21
N LEU A 349 19.68 20.66 6.39
CA LEU A 349 20.10 21.23 7.66
C LEU A 349 21.46 20.71 8.15
N ASN A 350 22.32 20.12 7.34
CA ASN A 350 23.60 19.63 7.84
C ASN A 350 24.63 20.75 8.05
N LYS A 351 25.25 20.82 9.23
CA LYS A 351 26.21 21.87 9.64
C LYS A 351 27.45 22.03 8.73
N LYS A 352 27.82 21.03 7.93
CA LYS A 352 28.99 21.11 7.02
C LYS A 352 28.65 21.54 5.59
N THR A 353 27.42 21.36 5.13
CA THR A 353 26.98 21.63 3.75
C THR A 353 25.99 22.79 3.65
N ARG A 354 25.45 23.25 4.79
CA ARG A 354 24.37 24.25 4.85
C ARG A 354 24.58 25.48 3.96
N LYS A 355 23.58 25.72 3.13
CA LYS A 355 23.19 27.06 2.66
C LYS A 355 22.03 27.67 3.49
N VAL A 356 21.27 26.85 4.22
CA VAL A 356 20.04 27.25 4.96
C VAL A 356 20.30 27.58 6.44
N PRO A 357 19.72 28.66 7.01
CA PRO A 357 19.79 28.97 8.45
C PRO A 357 19.05 27.93 9.32
N MET A 358 19.52 27.68 10.54
CA MET A 358 18.81 26.75 11.44
C MET A 358 17.57 27.35 12.09
N PRO A 359 16.47 26.59 12.18
CA PRO A 359 15.45 26.87 13.19
C PRO A 359 16.05 26.73 14.60
N LYS A 360 15.65 27.62 15.52
CA LYS A 360 16.05 27.56 16.92
C LYS A 360 15.41 26.32 17.58
N LEU A 361 16.18 25.26 17.81
CA LEU A 361 15.68 24.05 18.49
C LEU A 361 15.38 24.30 19.99
N ASP A 362 14.30 23.67 20.45
CA ASP A 362 13.89 23.65 21.86
C ASP A 362 14.91 22.92 22.76
N PHE A 363 15.23 23.53 23.91
CA PHE A 363 16.40 23.21 24.73
C PHE A 363 16.27 21.86 25.46
N LYS A 364 15.03 21.37 25.67
CA LYS A 364 14.75 20.09 26.36
C LYS A 364 15.27 18.86 25.62
N ILE A 365 15.29 18.87 24.28
CA ILE A 365 15.72 17.73 23.45
C ILE A 365 17.24 17.48 23.57
N LYS A 366 18.04 18.54 23.82
CA LYS A 366 19.50 18.40 24.01
C LYS A 366 19.89 17.52 25.20
N SER A 367 19.14 17.57 26.30
CA SER A 367 19.47 16.87 27.56
C SER A 367 19.44 15.35 27.42
N LYS A 368 18.33 14.77 26.92
CA LYS A 368 18.19 13.32 26.71
C LYS A 368 19.17 12.79 25.66
N PHE A 369 19.39 13.52 24.57
CA PHE A 369 20.33 13.13 23.52
C PHE A 369 21.79 13.16 24.02
N PHE A 370 22.16 14.17 24.81
CA PHE A 370 23.48 14.26 25.41
C PHE A 370 23.71 13.13 26.42
N LEU A 371 22.75 12.87 27.31
CA LEU A 371 22.86 11.80 28.32
C LEU A 371 23.01 10.42 27.67
N ASN A 372 22.21 10.11 26.64
CA ASN A 372 22.32 8.84 25.92
C ASN A 372 23.65 8.70 25.17
N ASN A 373 24.17 9.78 24.57
CA ASN A 373 25.48 9.76 23.95
C ASN A 373 26.61 9.58 24.98
N VAL A 374 26.54 10.26 26.12
CA VAL A 374 27.52 10.12 27.21
C VAL A 374 27.52 8.70 27.77
N LEU A 375 26.34 8.13 28.06
CA LEU A 375 26.19 6.73 28.45
C LEU A 375 26.77 5.79 27.38
N ALA A 376 26.63 6.11 26.11
CA ALA A 376 27.23 5.35 25.03
C ALA A 376 28.75 5.40 25.01
N TYR A 377 29.34 6.57 25.17
CA TYR A 377 30.80 6.66 25.29
C TYR A 377 31.31 5.95 26.53
N ILE A 378 30.63 6.11 27.68
CA ILE A 378 30.98 5.42 28.92
C ILE A 378 30.96 3.91 28.71
N PHE A 379 29.90 3.37 28.08
CA PHE A 379 29.81 1.94 27.78
C PHE A 379 30.88 1.49 26.78
N ILE A 380 31.19 2.28 25.74
CA ILE A 380 32.27 1.96 24.79
C ILE A 380 33.63 1.95 25.48
N ILE A 381 33.90 2.93 26.36
CA ILE A 381 35.13 3.02 27.15
C ILE A 381 35.22 1.83 28.10
N LEU A 382 34.17 1.58 28.89
CA LEU A 382 34.07 0.42 29.76
C LEU A 382 34.36 -0.86 28.96
N ARG A 383 33.73 -1.06 27.81
CA ARG A 383 33.93 -2.25 26.98
C ARG A 383 35.34 -2.37 26.39
N ARG A 384 35.98 -1.25 26.02
CA ARG A 384 37.35 -1.25 25.48
C ARG A 384 38.40 -1.41 26.58
N ALA A 385 38.08 -0.98 27.79
CA ALA A 385 39.03 -0.86 28.88
C ALA A 385 38.71 -1.75 30.08
N TRP A 386 37.67 -2.59 30.04
CA TRP A 386 37.16 -3.32 31.21
C TRP A 386 38.21 -4.21 31.87
N VAL A 387 39.08 -4.85 31.09
CA VAL A 387 40.17 -5.68 31.64
C VAL A 387 41.15 -4.82 32.44
N TYR A 388 41.49 -3.64 31.92
CA TYR A 388 42.38 -2.71 32.60
C TYR A 388 41.70 -2.05 33.81
N LEU A 389 40.42 -1.71 33.69
CA LEU A 389 39.59 -1.19 34.79
C LEU A 389 39.42 -2.23 35.90
N PHE A 390 39.16 -3.49 35.53
CA PHE A 390 39.03 -4.59 36.49
C PHE A 390 40.36 -4.88 37.17
N ALA A 391 41.46 -4.97 36.41
CA ALA A 391 42.80 -5.12 36.99
C ALA A 391 43.15 -3.94 37.91
N PHE A 392 42.82 -2.71 37.51
CA PHE A 392 43.03 -1.51 38.31
C PHE A 392 42.23 -1.56 39.63
N LEU A 393 40.97 -1.99 39.58
CA LEU A 393 40.12 -2.17 40.77
C LEU A 393 40.60 -3.28 41.69
N VAL A 394 41.05 -4.42 41.16
CA VAL A 394 41.62 -5.52 41.97
C VAL A 394 42.91 -5.06 42.65
N LEU A 395 43.78 -4.35 41.93
CA LEU A 395 45.05 -3.86 42.46
C LEU A 395 44.88 -2.74 43.50
N LEU A 396 43.79 -1.97 43.45
CA LEU A 396 43.41 -1.02 44.50
C LEU A 396 43.15 -1.70 45.85
N CYS A 397 42.78 -2.98 45.86
CA CYS A 397 42.55 -3.77 47.08
C CYS A 397 43.81 -4.50 47.57
N THR A 398 44.96 -4.30 46.93
CA THR A 398 46.24 -4.91 47.31
C THR A 398 47.16 -3.90 48.00
N PRO A 399 48.18 -4.32 48.77
CA PRO A 399 49.13 -3.40 49.41
C PRO A 399 50.10 -2.72 48.41
N LEU A 400 49.85 -2.83 47.10
CA LEU A 400 50.70 -2.21 46.09
C LEU A 400 50.60 -0.68 46.14
N PRO A 401 51.74 0.04 46.11
CA PRO A 401 51.74 1.50 46.05
C PRO A 401 50.97 2.03 44.83
N PHE A 402 50.16 3.07 45.04
CA PHE A 402 49.29 3.65 44.00
C PHE A 402 50.04 4.03 42.71
N LYS A 403 51.32 4.43 42.80
CA LYS A 403 52.13 4.75 41.61
C LYS A 403 52.24 3.59 40.61
N TYR A 404 52.18 2.34 41.06
CA TYR A 404 52.21 1.16 40.18
C TYR A 404 50.80 0.79 39.70
N THR A 405 49.77 0.99 40.51
CA THR A 405 48.38 0.78 40.08
C THR A 405 47.97 1.82 39.04
N ALA A 406 48.43 3.07 39.18
CA ALA A 406 48.21 4.16 38.23
C ALA A 406 48.75 3.89 36.82
N LEU A 407 49.72 2.98 36.64
CA LEU A 407 50.20 2.58 35.32
C LEU A 407 49.11 1.91 34.46
N LEU A 408 48.10 1.29 35.10
CA LEU A 408 46.95 0.72 34.38
C LEU A 408 45.98 1.78 33.84
N LEU A 409 46.10 3.04 34.26
CA LEU A 409 45.37 4.14 33.65
C LEU A 409 45.90 4.46 32.25
N ILE A 410 47.16 4.16 31.93
CA ILE A 410 47.76 4.42 30.61
C ILE A 410 47.01 3.70 29.48
N PRO A 411 46.78 2.38 29.52
CA PRO A 411 45.99 1.70 28.50
C PRO A 411 44.51 2.14 28.47
N ILE A 412 43.92 2.53 29.61
CA ILE A 412 42.56 3.08 29.67
C ILE A 412 42.50 4.42 28.92
N LEU A 413 43.42 5.35 29.24
CA LEU A 413 43.56 6.65 28.59
C LEU A 413 43.91 6.52 27.11
N TRP A 414 44.68 5.51 26.73
CA TRP A 414 44.99 5.19 25.33
C TRP A 414 43.75 4.74 24.55
N GLU A 415 42.90 3.90 25.15
CA GLU A 415 41.65 3.48 24.51
C GLU A 415 40.65 4.64 24.43
N ILE A 416 40.57 5.52 25.44
CA ILE A 416 39.81 6.78 25.41
C ILE A 416 40.33 7.68 24.27
N ALA A 417 41.65 7.90 24.21
CA ALA A 417 42.28 8.70 23.17
C ALA A 417 42.06 8.13 21.77
N LYS A 418 41.97 6.81 21.59
CA LYS A 418 41.58 6.18 20.32
C LYS A 418 40.11 6.39 19.96
N ILE A 419 39.20 6.40 20.93
CA ILE A 419 37.78 6.71 20.67
C ILE A 419 37.68 8.15 20.17
N LEU A 420 38.31 9.07 20.89
CA LEU A 420 38.38 10.48 20.51
C LEU A 420 39.05 10.63 19.14
N LYS A 421 40.26 10.08 18.92
CA LYS A 421 40.95 10.14 17.62
C LYS A 421 40.20 9.47 16.47
N GLY A 422 39.49 8.37 16.72
CA GLY A 422 38.73 7.64 15.69
C GLY A 422 37.60 8.46 15.07
N GLU A 423 37.02 9.39 15.84
CA GLU A 423 36.02 10.34 15.34
C GLU A 423 36.64 11.52 14.58
N PHE A 424 37.84 11.95 15.00
CA PHE A 424 38.56 13.09 14.45
C PHE A 424 39.52 12.76 13.30
N LEU A 425 39.79 11.49 12.99
CA LEU A 425 40.70 11.17 11.87
C LEU A 425 40.03 11.54 10.53
N PRO A 426 40.65 12.41 9.73
CA PRO A 426 40.16 12.72 8.40
C PRO A 426 40.22 11.48 7.50
N LEU A 427 39.23 11.33 6.61
CA LEU A 427 39.11 10.20 5.69
C LEU A 427 40.36 9.97 4.83
N PHE A 428 41.05 11.05 4.44
CA PHE A 428 42.25 10.96 3.61
C PHE A 428 43.43 10.26 4.32
N MET A 429 43.43 10.21 5.66
CA MET A 429 44.44 9.46 6.43
C MET A 429 44.13 7.95 6.49
N LEU A 430 42.94 7.51 6.06
CA LEU A 430 42.57 6.09 6.03
C LEU A 430 43.04 5.44 4.73
N SER A 431 43.71 4.29 4.85
CA SER A 431 44.07 3.47 3.69
C SER A 431 42.81 3.08 2.88
N ARG A 432 42.95 2.91 1.55
CA ARG A 432 41.84 2.54 0.65
C ARG A 432 41.06 1.32 1.18
N LYS A 433 41.77 0.32 1.70
CA LYS A 433 41.17 -0.85 2.36
C LYS A 433 40.28 -0.48 3.55
N LYS A 434 40.72 0.41 4.44
CA LYS A 434 39.91 0.87 5.59
C LYS A 434 38.71 1.69 5.15
N ARG A 435 38.85 2.48 4.07
CA ARG A 435 37.74 3.23 3.46
C ARG A 435 36.69 2.30 2.86
N ARG A 436 37.11 1.25 2.13
CA ARG A 436 36.21 0.22 1.58
C ARG A 436 35.43 -0.51 2.67
N GLU A 437 36.10 -0.93 3.74
CA GLU A 437 35.44 -1.55 4.90
C GLU A 437 34.49 -0.59 5.63
N LEU A 438 34.77 0.72 5.64
CA LEU A 438 33.84 1.73 6.16
C LEU A 438 32.62 1.88 5.24
N TYR A 439 32.80 1.84 3.93
CA TYR A 439 31.71 1.91 2.96
C TYR A 439 30.72 0.75 3.10
N PHE A 440 31.21 -0.50 3.22
CA PHE A 440 30.34 -1.65 3.49
C PHE A 440 29.57 -1.53 4.80
N ARG A 441 30.22 -1.00 5.84
CA ARG A 441 29.59 -0.73 7.13
C ARG A 441 28.48 0.30 7.05
N CYS A 442 28.66 1.32 6.21
CA CYS A 442 27.65 2.31 5.93
C CYS A 442 26.46 1.69 5.18
N LEU A 443 26.69 0.94 4.10
CA LEU A 443 25.62 0.29 3.34
C LEU A 443 24.77 -0.66 4.18
N SER A 444 25.38 -1.36 5.13
CA SER A 444 24.69 -2.30 6.04
C SER A 444 24.34 -1.69 7.41
N ALA A 445 24.32 -0.35 7.54
CA ALA A 445 24.15 0.32 8.84
C ALA A 445 22.78 0.03 9.46
N GLY A 446 21.73 0.11 8.65
CA GLY A 446 20.35 -0.04 9.10
C GLY A 446 19.95 -1.48 9.50
N CYS A 447 20.78 -2.49 9.23
CA CYS A 447 20.52 -3.89 9.62
C CYS A 447 20.75 -4.15 11.12
N VAL A 448 21.21 -3.16 11.87
CA VAL A 448 21.50 -3.31 13.30
C VAL A 448 20.25 -2.94 14.12
N ASP A 449 19.61 -3.94 14.73
CA ASP A 449 18.47 -3.77 15.66
C ASP A 449 18.88 -3.14 17.01
N SER A 450 19.56 -1.99 16.99
CA SER A 450 19.91 -1.24 18.20
C SER A 450 20.41 0.17 17.86
N ASN A 451 19.64 1.18 18.29
CA ASN A 451 20.04 2.59 18.27
C ASN A 451 21.41 2.86 18.92
N PHE A 452 21.82 2.00 19.83
CA PHE A 452 23.07 2.11 20.57
C PHE A 452 24.24 1.45 19.83
N LEU A 453 24.07 0.20 19.40
CA LEU A 453 25.15 -0.59 18.81
C LEU A 453 25.42 -0.21 17.35
N GLU A 454 24.48 0.41 16.66
CA GLU A 454 24.64 0.81 15.26
C GLU A 454 25.82 1.76 15.06
N ARG A 455 25.87 2.87 15.80
CA ARG A 455 27.00 3.83 15.72
C ARG A 455 28.34 3.15 16.00
N TYR A 456 28.32 2.16 16.90
CA TYR A 456 29.51 1.37 17.23
C TYR A 456 29.93 0.47 16.05
N PHE A 457 29.01 -0.27 15.44
CA PHE A 457 29.32 -1.20 14.34
C PHE A 457 29.56 -0.53 12.99
N ILE A 458 29.17 0.74 12.83
CA ILE A 458 29.61 1.58 11.72
C ILE A 458 31.05 2.04 11.94
N ALA A 459 31.37 2.57 13.12
CA ALA A 459 32.69 3.09 13.43
C ALA A 459 33.76 1.98 13.55
N TYR A 460 33.39 0.80 14.02
CA TYR A 460 34.32 -0.31 14.33
C TYR A 460 33.88 -1.64 13.70
N ASP A 461 34.84 -2.41 13.17
CA ASP A 461 34.60 -3.74 12.62
C ASP A 461 34.41 -4.80 13.74
N PHE A 462 33.77 -5.92 13.41
CA PHE A 462 33.63 -7.07 14.30
C PHE A 462 35.02 -7.69 14.55
N THR A 463 35.45 -7.80 15.80
CA THR A 463 36.79 -8.30 16.15
C THR A 463 36.76 -9.40 17.21
N TYR A 464 37.72 -10.33 17.11
CA TYR A 464 37.75 -11.56 17.93
C TYR A 464 37.82 -11.29 19.44
N ILE A 465 38.59 -10.28 19.84
CA ILE A 465 38.84 -9.94 21.25
C ILE A 465 37.74 -9.04 21.82
N ARG A 466 37.18 -8.10 21.03
CA ARG A 466 36.21 -7.09 21.51
C ARG A 466 34.77 -7.63 21.61
N ASP A 467 34.45 -8.69 20.87
CA ASP A 467 33.10 -9.27 20.78
C ASP A 467 32.93 -10.56 21.57
N ARG A 468 33.88 -10.98 22.41
CA ARG A 468 33.78 -12.28 23.11
C ARG A 468 32.60 -12.38 24.09
N LEU A 469 32.14 -11.25 24.65
CA LEU A 469 31.03 -11.18 25.61
C LEU A 469 29.65 -10.84 24.98
N ILE A 470 29.62 -10.18 23.81
CA ILE A 470 28.38 -9.84 23.08
C ILE A 470 28.15 -10.76 21.87
N GLY A 471 29.24 -11.18 21.23
CA GLY A 471 29.32 -11.65 19.87
C GLY A 471 28.61 -12.97 19.62
N LYS A 472 28.85 -14.05 20.38
CA LYS A 472 28.22 -15.32 19.98
C LYS A 472 26.69 -15.23 20.05
N ARG A 473 26.11 -14.72 21.15
CA ARG A 473 24.65 -14.62 21.34
C ARG A 473 23.97 -13.65 20.37
N PHE A 474 24.55 -12.47 20.15
CA PHE A 474 24.01 -11.49 19.21
C PHE A 474 24.14 -11.97 17.76
N LEU A 475 25.31 -12.49 17.37
CA LEU A 475 25.54 -13.03 16.02
C LEU A 475 24.63 -14.26 15.76
N THR A 476 24.42 -15.14 16.76
CA THR A 476 23.48 -16.27 16.64
C THR A 476 22.03 -15.83 16.58
N LYS A 477 21.66 -14.67 17.16
CA LYS A 477 20.28 -14.14 17.04
C LYS A 477 19.97 -13.76 15.58
N VAL A 478 20.92 -13.11 14.90
CA VAL A 478 20.78 -12.76 13.48
C VAL A 478 20.69 -14.03 12.62
N LEU A 479 21.56 -15.02 12.85
CA LEU A 479 21.45 -16.29 12.12
C LEU A 479 20.10 -16.99 12.37
N LYS A 480 19.63 -16.99 13.63
CA LYS A 480 18.32 -17.57 13.98
C LYS A 480 17.15 -16.83 13.32
N GLN A 481 17.22 -15.50 13.19
CA GLN A 481 16.20 -14.68 12.50
C GLN A 481 16.06 -15.07 11.03
N TRP A 482 17.16 -15.46 10.41
CA TRP A 482 17.19 -15.92 9.01
C TRP A 482 17.15 -17.44 8.86
N GLU A 483 16.91 -18.16 9.97
CA GLU A 483 16.84 -19.63 10.02
C GLU A 483 18.10 -20.34 9.52
N ILE A 484 19.26 -19.69 9.66
CA ILE A 484 20.56 -20.18 9.20
C ILE A 484 21.22 -21.00 10.30
N THR A 485 21.48 -22.27 10.02
CA THR A 485 22.13 -23.22 10.93
C THR A 485 23.53 -23.60 10.49
N ASN A 486 23.85 -23.54 9.20
CA ASN A 486 25.12 -23.98 8.65
C ASN A 486 25.71 -23.02 7.57
N PRO A 487 26.99 -23.20 7.20
CA PRO A 487 27.65 -22.33 6.23
C PRO A 487 27.04 -22.35 4.82
N SER A 488 26.46 -23.47 4.40
CA SER A 488 25.86 -23.60 3.06
C SER A 488 24.56 -22.80 2.96
N GLU A 489 23.69 -22.89 3.97
CA GLU A 489 22.48 -22.07 4.09
C GLU A 489 22.79 -20.58 4.11
N LEU A 490 23.85 -20.17 4.81
CA LEU A 490 24.28 -18.77 4.80
C LEU A 490 24.66 -18.30 3.39
N LYS A 491 25.40 -19.12 2.63
CA LYS A 491 25.79 -18.78 1.27
C LYS A 491 24.59 -18.71 0.36
N GLN A 492 23.67 -19.66 0.46
CA GLN A 492 22.43 -19.66 -0.31
C GLN A 492 21.63 -18.39 -0.03
N LYS A 493 21.37 -18.09 1.24
CA LYS A 493 20.61 -16.89 1.61
C LYS A 493 21.28 -15.59 1.15
N ILE A 494 22.61 -15.50 1.18
CA ILE A 494 23.32 -14.34 0.62
C ILE A 494 23.12 -14.25 -0.89
N ASN A 495 23.09 -15.36 -1.63
CA ASN A 495 22.81 -15.35 -3.07
C ASN A 495 21.35 -14.95 -3.36
N ASP A 496 20.38 -15.52 -2.64
CA ASP A 496 18.96 -15.15 -2.79
C ASP A 496 18.75 -13.63 -2.61
N LEU A 497 19.43 -13.04 -1.61
CA LEU A 497 19.42 -11.59 -1.37
C LEU A 497 20.21 -10.80 -2.44
N LEU A 498 21.25 -11.37 -3.04
CA LEU A 498 21.92 -10.73 -4.17
C LEU A 498 21.04 -10.72 -5.42
N ASP A 499 20.15 -11.71 -5.54
CA ASP A 499 19.21 -11.87 -6.65
C ASP A 499 17.87 -11.14 -6.40
N GLY A 500 17.69 -10.54 -5.22
CA GLY A 500 16.58 -9.64 -4.90
C GLY A 500 15.30 -10.33 -4.41
N GLU A 501 15.40 -11.36 -3.58
CA GLU A 501 14.25 -12.10 -3.01
C GLU A 501 13.12 -11.18 -2.49
N ILE A 502 13.44 -10.16 -1.67
CA ILE A 502 12.43 -9.26 -1.10
C ILE A 502 11.90 -8.30 -2.18
N GLN A 503 12.76 -7.83 -3.08
CA GLN A 503 12.38 -7.01 -4.22
C GLN A 503 11.37 -7.71 -5.13
N GLN A 504 11.53 -8.99 -5.41
CA GLN A 504 10.61 -9.77 -6.26
C GLN A 504 9.22 -9.86 -5.61
N GLU A 505 9.17 -10.16 -4.31
CA GLU A 505 7.91 -10.17 -3.55
C GLU A 505 7.25 -8.78 -3.52
N PHE A 506 8.03 -7.71 -3.36
CA PHE A 506 7.53 -6.34 -3.40
C PHE A 506 6.96 -5.99 -4.77
N ASN A 507 7.69 -6.31 -5.85
CA ASN A 507 7.26 -6.02 -7.22
C ASN A 507 5.98 -6.77 -7.59
N HIS A 508 5.82 -8.03 -7.16
CA HIS A 508 4.59 -8.77 -7.39
C HIS A 508 3.36 -8.03 -6.82
N VAL A 509 3.47 -7.49 -5.60
CA VAL A 509 2.39 -6.68 -5.00
C VAL A 509 2.25 -5.32 -5.70
N LEU A 510 3.36 -4.70 -6.09
CA LEU A 510 3.35 -3.42 -6.82
C LEU A 510 2.63 -3.54 -8.17
N HIS A 511 2.87 -4.62 -8.90
CA HIS A 511 2.28 -4.90 -10.20
C HIS A 511 0.76 -5.02 -10.14
N GLN A 512 0.21 -5.54 -9.04
CA GLN A 512 -1.23 -5.57 -8.81
C GLN A 512 -1.84 -4.17 -8.61
N LEU A 513 -1.05 -3.20 -8.16
CA LEU A 513 -1.55 -1.87 -7.80
C LEU A 513 -1.40 -0.84 -8.93
N MET A 514 -0.28 -0.86 -9.67
CA MET A 514 0.02 0.17 -10.68
C MET A 514 -1.02 0.33 -11.81
N PRO A 515 -1.71 -0.73 -12.29
CA PRO A 515 -2.78 -0.61 -13.27
C PRO A 515 -4.03 0.12 -12.76
N LEU A 516 -4.19 0.24 -11.45
CA LEU A 516 -5.29 0.97 -10.82
C LEU A 516 -4.93 2.45 -10.70
N SER A 517 -5.93 3.34 -10.75
CA SER A 517 -5.74 4.76 -10.42
C SER A 517 -5.42 4.95 -8.93
N GLU A 518 -4.84 6.09 -8.52
CA GLU A 518 -4.56 6.37 -7.11
C GLU A 518 -5.79 6.22 -6.22
N LYS A 519 -6.92 6.77 -6.67
CA LYS A 519 -8.21 6.64 -5.98
C LYS A 519 -8.65 5.18 -5.84
N ALA A 520 -8.50 4.37 -6.89
CA ALA A 520 -8.86 2.96 -6.85
C ALA A 520 -7.93 2.15 -5.93
N ARG A 521 -6.64 2.45 -5.89
CA ARG A 521 -5.68 1.84 -4.95
C ARG A 521 -6.05 2.13 -3.50
N ASP A 522 -6.40 3.38 -3.19
CA ASP A 522 -6.78 3.77 -1.83
C ASP A 522 -8.09 3.09 -1.41
N LEU A 523 -9.10 3.06 -2.28
CA LEU A 523 -10.35 2.31 -2.04
C LEU A 523 -10.09 0.82 -1.81
N TYR A 524 -9.20 0.21 -2.61
CA TYR A 524 -8.85 -1.20 -2.44
C TYR A 524 -8.23 -1.45 -1.06
N ILE A 525 -7.25 -0.64 -0.67
CA ILE A 525 -6.54 -0.81 0.60
C ILE A 525 -7.46 -0.53 1.80
N ASP A 526 -8.33 0.48 1.70
CA ASP A 526 -9.28 0.83 2.76
C ASP A 526 -10.42 -0.21 2.91
N SER A 527 -10.72 -0.96 1.85
CA SER A 527 -11.69 -2.07 1.90
C SER A 527 -11.20 -3.26 2.72
N LEU A 528 -9.89 -3.39 2.92
CA LEU A 528 -9.28 -4.51 3.65
C LEU A 528 -9.29 -4.25 5.16
N SER A 529 -9.55 -5.30 5.93
CA SER A 529 -9.36 -5.25 7.39
C SER A 529 -7.88 -5.09 7.73
N LYS A 530 -7.55 -4.36 8.81
CA LYS A 530 -6.17 -4.26 9.31
C LYS A 530 -5.60 -5.59 9.81
N ASP A 531 -6.46 -6.55 10.09
CA ASP A 531 -6.09 -7.92 10.46
C ASP A 531 -5.91 -8.84 9.24
N ASP A 532 -6.22 -8.34 8.03
CA ASP A 532 -6.01 -9.06 6.78
C ASP A 532 -4.50 -9.32 6.57
N PRO A 533 -4.10 -10.56 6.21
CA PRO A 533 -2.69 -10.92 6.02
C PRO A 533 -2.00 -10.15 4.88
N ASP A 534 -2.74 -9.65 3.90
CA ASP A 534 -2.23 -8.98 2.71
C ASP A 534 -2.21 -7.45 2.86
N TYR A 535 -3.08 -6.90 3.73
CA TYR A 535 -3.16 -5.45 3.99
C TYR A 535 -1.79 -4.80 4.24
N PRO A 536 -0.89 -5.31 5.11
CA PRO A 536 0.38 -4.64 5.34
C PRO A 536 1.25 -4.52 4.09
N LYS A 537 1.24 -5.54 3.24
CA LYS A 537 2.04 -5.56 2.01
C LYS A 537 1.49 -4.60 0.96
N LEU A 538 0.18 -4.63 0.72
CA LEU A 538 -0.50 -3.75 -0.23
C LEU A 538 -0.34 -2.28 0.19
N PHE A 539 -0.57 -1.98 1.47
CA PHE A 539 -0.38 -0.64 2.04
C PHE A 539 1.06 -0.13 1.82
N LEU A 540 2.05 -0.99 2.04
CA LEU A 540 3.47 -0.66 1.91
C LEU A 540 3.93 -0.52 0.46
N ALA A 541 3.42 -1.36 -0.43
CA ALA A 541 3.67 -1.27 -1.86
C ALA A 541 3.08 0.02 -2.44
N ASN A 542 1.81 0.35 -2.13
CA ASN A 542 1.15 1.60 -2.57
C ASN A 542 1.95 2.83 -2.13
N ARG A 543 2.40 2.85 -0.88
CA ARG A 543 3.28 3.91 -0.35
C ARG A 543 4.60 4.05 -1.11
N GLY A 544 5.10 2.96 -1.67
CA GLY A 544 6.34 2.91 -2.43
C GLY A 544 6.24 3.46 -3.85
N ILE A 545 5.07 3.37 -4.50
CA ILE A 545 4.88 3.71 -5.93
C ILE A 545 5.45 5.09 -6.27
N HIS A 546 5.19 6.10 -5.44
CA HIS A 546 5.63 7.48 -5.71
C HIS A 546 6.80 7.95 -4.85
N THR A 547 7.25 7.12 -3.90
CA THR A 547 8.36 7.45 -3.01
C THR A 547 9.69 6.95 -3.56
N LEU A 548 9.68 5.73 -4.12
CA LEU A 548 10.87 5.00 -4.52
C LEU A 548 11.31 5.34 -5.95
N THR A 549 12.57 5.02 -6.24
CA THR A 549 13.09 4.95 -7.62
C THR A 549 12.59 3.67 -8.29
N GLU A 550 12.78 3.55 -9.61
CA GLU A 550 12.47 2.33 -10.38
C GLU A 550 13.04 1.02 -9.79
N ASN A 551 14.19 1.11 -9.11
CA ASN A 551 14.83 -0.04 -8.46
C ASN A 551 14.14 -0.51 -7.16
N GLY A 552 13.02 0.11 -6.79
CA GLY A 552 12.18 -0.33 -5.68
C GLY A 552 12.93 -0.42 -4.35
N VAL A 553 12.73 -1.53 -3.64
CA VAL A 553 13.22 -1.81 -2.28
C VAL A 553 14.50 -2.65 -2.23
N VAL A 554 15.10 -3.05 -3.36
CA VAL A 554 16.23 -4.01 -3.43
C VAL A 554 17.45 -3.63 -2.57
N ALA A 555 17.59 -2.35 -2.20
CA ALA A 555 18.52 -1.89 -1.17
C ALA A 555 18.44 -2.71 0.13
N VAL A 556 17.25 -3.20 0.52
CA VAL A 556 17.06 -4.06 1.70
C VAL A 556 17.83 -5.37 1.55
N ASP A 557 17.72 -6.01 0.39
CA ASP A 557 18.35 -7.28 0.12
C ASP A 557 19.88 -7.13 0.13
N TRP A 558 20.41 -6.14 -0.59
CA TRP A 558 21.84 -5.89 -0.69
C TRP A 558 22.47 -5.45 0.63
N ALA A 559 21.78 -4.65 1.43
CA ALA A 559 22.23 -4.29 2.78
C ALA A 559 22.37 -5.53 3.66
N TRP A 560 21.38 -6.43 3.63
CA TRP A 560 21.41 -7.69 4.37
C TRP A 560 22.45 -8.67 3.83
N ALA A 561 22.66 -8.76 2.52
CA ALA A 561 23.72 -9.56 1.92
C ALA A 561 25.12 -9.10 2.39
N ILE A 562 25.36 -7.78 2.45
CA ILE A 562 26.59 -7.21 3.01
C ILE A 562 26.70 -7.55 4.50
N TYR A 563 25.62 -7.36 5.26
CA TYR A 563 25.60 -7.62 6.69
C TYR A 563 25.89 -9.09 7.00
N LEU A 564 25.17 -10.03 6.39
CA LEU A 564 25.36 -11.47 6.56
C LEU A 564 26.76 -11.92 6.11
N SER A 565 27.33 -11.32 5.06
CA SER A 565 28.71 -11.59 4.63
C SER A 565 29.73 -11.21 5.71
N ARG A 566 29.55 -10.06 6.37
CA ARG A 566 30.41 -9.62 7.49
C ARG A 566 30.32 -10.58 8.68
N PHE A 567 29.11 -11.06 8.99
CA PHE A 567 28.86 -12.01 10.09
C PHE A 567 29.42 -13.39 9.76
N GLY A 568 29.20 -13.89 8.54
CA GLY A 568 29.73 -15.14 8.04
C GLY A 568 31.24 -15.20 8.14
N ARG A 569 31.93 -14.13 7.72
CA ARG A 569 33.39 -13.99 7.91
C ARG A 569 33.78 -14.09 9.37
N ARG A 570 33.03 -13.42 10.25
CA ARG A 570 33.33 -13.36 11.69
C ARG A 570 33.11 -14.69 12.41
N LEU A 571 32.10 -15.46 12.01
CA LEU A 571 31.76 -16.77 12.55
C LEU A 571 32.58 -17.91 11.94
N GLY A 572 33.34 -17.62 10.88
CA GLY A 572 34.13 -18.62 10.16
C GLY A 572 33.32 -19.42 9.14
N TYR A 573 32.09 -18.99 8.83
CA TYR A 573 31.22 -19.64 7.83
C TYR A 573 31.63 -19.24 6.41
N LEU A 574 32.26 -18.07 6.25
CA LEU A 574 32.82 -17.59 4.99
C LEU A 574 34.31 -17.31 5.14
N SER A 575 35.07 -17.65 4.12
CA SER A 575 36.44 -17.14 3.98
C SER A 575 36.41 -15.62 3.77
N LYS A 576 37.56 -14.99 4.01
CA LYS A 576 37.72 -13.54 3.82
C LYS A 576 37.46 -13.11 2.38
N ASP A 577 37.87 -13.92 1.41
CA ASP A 577 37.74 -13.60 -0.02
C ASP A 577 36.33 -13.87 -0.53
N GLU A 578 35.62 -14.89 -0.01
CA GLU A 578 34.19 -15.09 -0.29
C GLU A 578 33.35 -13.92 0.26
N ALA A 579 33.51 -13.58 1.54
CA ALA A 579 32.78 -12.46 2.13
C ALA A 579 33.07 -11.14 1.40
N LYS A 580 34.32 -10.91 0.99
CA LYS A 580 34.68 -9.74 0.19
C LYS A 580 33.95 -9.75 -1.15
N ARG A 581 33.92 -10.87 -1.87
CA ARG A 581 33.24 -10.98 -3.17
C ARG A 581 31.75 -10.60 -3.08
N PHE A 582 31.02 -11.18 -2.11
CA PHE A 582 29.60 -10.86 -1.92
C PHE A 582 29.37 -9.39 -1.56
N MET A 583 30.13 -8.84 -0.60
CA MET A 583 29.99 -7.43 -0.22
C MET A 583 30.28 -6.48 -1.37
N VAL A 584 31.22 -6.83 -2.25
CA VAL A 584 31.58 -6.02 -3.41
C VAL A 584 30.46 -6.04 -4.44
N LYS A 585 29.94 -7.23 -4.78
CA LYS A 585 28.80 -7.37 -5.71
C LYS A 585 27.62 -6.53 -5.24
N ALA A 586 27.15 -6.72 -4.01
CA ALA A 586 26.05 -5.96 -3.43
C ALA A 586 26.31 -4.44 -3.45
N ALA A 587 27.52 -4.01 -3.12
CA ALA A 587 27.86 -2.59 -3.07
C ALA A 587 27.98 -1.94 -4.46
N GLN A 588 28.40 -2.69 -5.49
CA GLN A 588 28.39 -2.24 -6.88
C GLN A 588 26.95 -2.06 -7.37
N CYS A 589 26.12 -3.10 -7.22
CA CYS A 589 24.70 -3.04 -7.58
C CYS A 589 23.99 -1.88 -6.86
N SER A 590 24.26 -1.70 -5.56
CA SER A 590 23.73 -0.56 -4.79
C SER A 590 24.10 0.78 -5.41
N GLN A 591 25.38 1.00 -5.71
CA GLN A 591 25.89 2.26 -6.27
C GLN A 591 25.37 2.55 -7.68
N GLU A 592 25.15 1.50 -8.48
CA GLU A 592 24.65 1.58 -9.85
C GLU A 592 23.15 1.88 -9.89
N SER A 593 22.38 1.33 -8.95
CA SER A 593 20.90 1.37 -8.97
C SER A 593 20.32 2.59 -8.24
N TYR A 594 21.02 3.13 -7.24
CA TYR A 594 20.52 4.29 -6.49
C TYR A 594 21.40 5.52 -6.74
N PRO A 595 20.82 6.73 -6.88
CA PRO A 595 21.60 7.93 -7.18
C PRO A 595 22.29 8.52 -5.94
N SER A 596 21.78 8.25 -4.74
CA SER A 596 22.27 8.85 -3.50
C SER A 596 22.07 7.94 -2.28
N TRP A 597 22.75 8.30 -1.18
CA TRP A 597 22.52 7.67 0.13
C TRP A 597 21.06 7.78 0.58
N ILE A 598 20.37 8.88 0.26
CA ILE A 598 18.98 9.10 0.71
C ILE A 598 18.06 8.11 0.01
N GLU A 599 18.11 8.03 -1.32
CA GLU A 599 17.26 7.09 -2.07
C GLU A 599 17.53 5.64 -1.65
N TYR A 600 18.81 5.25 -1.51
CA TYR A 600 19.19 3.92 -1.03
C TYR A 600 18.59 3.60 0.33
N PHE A 601 18.66 4.54 1.29
CA PHE A 601 18.13 4.29 2.63
C PHE A 601 16.61 4.38 2.70
N THR A 602 15.96 5.22 1.89
CA THR A 602 14.51 5.26 1.75
C THR A 602 13.98 3.90 1.24
N ALA A 603 14.62 3.36 0.21
CA ALA A 603 14.33 2.02 -0.31
C ALA A 603 14.56 0.92 0.74
N PHE A 604 15.72 0.93 1.40
CA PHE A 604 16.05 0.00 2.49
C PHE A 604 15.01 0.03 3.60
N HIS A 605 14.52 1.23 3.95
CA HIS A 605 13.53 1.40 5.00
C HIS A 605 12.20 0.80 4.62
N LEU A 606 11.63 1.20 3.49
CA LEU A 606 10.33 0.67 3.06
C LEU A 606 10.39 -0.85 2.88
N GLY A 607 11.49 -1.36 2.32
CA GLY A 607 11.73 -2.80 2.20
C GLY A 607 11.76 -3.55 3.53
N ASN A 608 12.35 -2.98 4.59
CA ASN A 608 12.33 -3.62 5.91
C ASN A 608 10.93 -3.61 6.53
N TYR A 609 10.17 -2.51 6.40
CA TYR A 609 8.79 -2.49 6.85
C TYR A 609 7.95 -3.53 6.09
N PHE A 610 8.15 -3.64 4.77
CA PHE A 610 7.47 -4.61 3.91
C PHE A 610 7.76 -6.03 4.35
N LYS A 611 9.04 -6.38 4.49
CA LYS A 611 9.48 -7.69 4.99
C LYS A 611 8.91 -7.99 6.38
N ALA A 612 8.85 -7.00 7.26
CA ALA A 612 8.35 -7.15 8.62
C ALA A 612 6.82 -7.14 8.73
N LYS A 613 6.10 -6.88 7.62
CA LYS A 613 4.64 -6.68 7.57
C LYS A 613 4.17 -5.63 8.60
N ASP A 614 4.96 -4.58 8.81
CA ASP A 614 4.71 -3.57 9.84
C ASP A 614 4.03 -2.34 9.24
N SER A 615 2.71 -2.39 9.07
CA SER A 615 1.92 -1.27 8.53
C SER A 615 1.80 -0.09 9.50
N LYS A 616 2.09 -0.28 10.79
CA LYS A 616 1.84 0.73 11.82
C LYS A 616 2.81 1.90 11.76
N HIS A 617 3.99 1.81 11.12
CA HIS A 617 4.98 2.88 10.85
C HIS A 617 5.38 3.85 12.00
N ASN A 618 4.82 3.70 13.20
CA ASN A 618 4.89 4.67 14.29
C ASN A 618 6.17 4.51 15.14
N HIS A 619 6.98 3.51 14.84
CA HIS A 619 8.19 3.20 15.60
C HIS A 619 9.45 3.51 14.78
N TYR A 620 9.79 4.80 14.69
CA TYR A 620 11.02 5.33 14.07
C TYR A 620 12.31 4.57 14.46
N ALA A 621 12.34 3.98 15.66
CA ALA A 621 13.49 3.23 16.17
C ALA A 621 13.51 1.76 15.74
N LYS A 622 12.38 1.17 15.34
CA LYS A 622 12.23 -0.29 15.19
C LYS A 622 12.95 -0.82 13.95
N HIS A 623 12.94 -0.07 12.85
CA HIS A 623 13.53 -0.48 11.56
C HIS A 623 14.67 0.46 11.08
N GLY A 624 15.43 1.01 12.02
CA GLY A 624 16.68 1.76 11.75
C GLY A 624 16.52 3.21 11.25
N LEU A 625 15.29 3.70 11.11
CA LEU A 625 15.00 5.00 10.48
C LEU A 625 15.50 6.21 11.29
N SER A 626 15.34 6.15 12.60
CA SER A 626 15.91 7.15 13.53
C SER A 626 17.43 7.24 13.46
N ALA A 627 18.09 6.15 13.11
CA ALA A 627 19.53 6.10 13.05
C ALA A 627 20.07 6.59 11.72
N ILE A 628 19.39 6.29 10.61
CA ILE A 628 19.67 6.88 9.29
C ILE A 628 19.51 8.40 9.32
N PHE A 629 18.49 8.95 10.02
CA PHE A 629 18.41 10.41 10.25
C PHE A 629 19.66 10.95 10.97
N GLY A 630 20.10 10.26 12.02
CA GLY A 630 21.32 10.60 12.74
C GLY A 630 22.58 10.53 11.86
N LEU A 631 22.63 9.58 10.93
CA LEU A 631 23.72 9.42 9.98
C LEU A 631 23.66 10.44 8.83
N LEU A 632 22.50 10.91 8.40
CA LEU A 632 22.43 11.91 7.33
C LEU A 632 22.63 13.34 7.86
N GLY A 633 22.15 13.65 9.07
CA GLY A 633 22.27 15.00 9.65
C GLY A 633 23.50 15.26 10.51
N GLY A 634 24.20 14.21 10.96
CA GLY A 634 25.33 14.34 11.88
C GLY A 634 26.60 14.89 11.18
N PRO A 635 27.21 16.01 11.61
CA PRO A 635 28.36 16.62 10.91
C PRO A 635 29.62 15.74 10.85
N GLN A 636 29.69 14.71 11.70
CA GLN A 636 30.79 13.73 11.73
C GLN A 636 30.39 12.37 11.17
N SER A 637 29.20 12.27 10.58
CA SER A 637 28.71 11.01 10.05
C SER A 637 29.67 10.41 9.02
N PRO A 638 29.95 9.10 9.11
CA PRO A 638 30.65 8.36 8.07
C PRO A 638 30.02 8.47 6.68
N LEU A 639 28.69 8.61 6.58
CA LEU A 639 27.98 8.74 5.29
C LEU A 639 28.35 10.02 4.55
N LEU A 640 28.57 11.12 5.27
CA LEU A 640 28.96 12.41 4.68
C LEU A 640 30.46 12.46 4.35
N LYS A 641 31.22 11.62 5.02
CA LYS A 641 32.65 11.47 4.79
C LYS A 641 32.85 10.74 3.45
N ILE A 642 32.17 9.62 3.20
CA ILE A 642 32.32 8.84 1.96
C ILE A 642 31.27 9.26 0.91
N LYS A 643 31.73 9.82 -0.21
CA LYS A 643 30.86 10.09 -1.37
C LYS A 643 30.15 8.81 -1.82
N TRP A 644 28.86 8.92 -2.14
CA TRP A 644 28.06 7.80 -2.62
C TRP A 644 28.70 7.11 -3.84
N LYS A 645 28.90 7.86 -4.93
CA LYS A 645 29.70 7.44 -6.09
C LYS A 645 31.20 7.52 -5.74
N ASN A 646 31.89 6.38 -5.75
CA ASN A 646 33.31 6.26 -5.40
C ASN A 646 33.95 5.01 -6.03
N ASP A 647 35.28 4.96 -6.07
CA ASP A 647 36.10 3.90 -6.66
C ASP A 647 36.44 2.74 -5.69
N LEU A 648 35.82 2.68 -4.50
CA LEU A 648 36.22 1.72 -3.46
C LEU A 648 35.75 0.29 -3.77
N VAL A 649 34.72 0.14 -4.59
CA VAL A 649 34.12 -1.14 -4.97
C VAL A 649 34.64 -1.68 -6.29
N HIS A 650 35.20 -0.82 -7.14
CA HIS A 650 35.81 -1.18 -8.42
C HIS A 650 37.30 -1.50 -8.23
N ASP A 651 37.71 -2.73 -8.53
CA ASP A 651 39.13 -3.08 -8.50
C ASP A 651 39.81 -2.43 -9.72
N GLN A 652 40.66 -1.43 -9.47
CA GLN A 652 41.68 -1.06 -10.45
C GLN A 652 42.82 -2.06 -10.31
N ARG A 653 43.13 -2.73 -11.44
CA ARG A 653 44.26 -3.66 -11.57
C ARG A 653 45.56 -3.07 -11.02
#